data_AF-A0A7S0DW65-F1
#
_entry.id   AF-A0A7S0DW65-F1
#
_cell.length_a   1.000
_cell.length_b   1.000
_cell.length_c   1.000
_cell.angle_alpha   90.00
_cell.angle_beta   90.00
_cell.angle_gamma   90.00
#
_symmetry.space_group_name_H-M   'P 1'
#
loop_
_entity.id
_entity.type
_entity.pdbx_description
1 polymer ?
#
loop_
_entity_poly.entity_id
_entity_poly.type
_entity_poly.pdbx_seq_one_letter_code
_entity_poly.pdbx_strand_id
1 'polypeptide(L)'
;MQQHMQASRGWLLVASLLISSLNGGSSDVPPAQFHPPSACWIRTVSLGSDRGRRMRVCNVPVPQARERCRNVVLRMGEKELVAANSTAIPCVPLQPTAMGAPRADKKKAESLMTLEELLAKVRGYCSAPDDAMISKAFYFAQRMHEGQLRRSGEPYFIHPVGVASIIADMKLDSASIVTGLLHDTVEDTSASLELIEQEFGSEVAQLVDGVTKIGKIQFTSKEEQQAENFRKMIVAMARDIRVILVKLADRTHNVRTLKFVPAQKQKEVARETLDLYAPLAHRLGIFWMKIELEDTSLRYLEPEVYEELKTMVAAKKEERQAYTNEVMNILEKSLVDQGLTNVVVTGRAKHFYSIYQKMRSRRLKHVSEVQDLIAFRILTEDLSQCYQALGIVHSMWKPVPGRFKDYIALPKPNMYRSLHTTVIGPGGQRIEVQIRTSEMHRVAEEGIAAHWMYKGESKGVEEARRFAWLRQLVEWVQQLNDPQEFLHSVKEDLFEKEVFVFSPKGDLYALPKGSSIIDFAYRVHSELGNHCIGAKVNGRMVPLKHQVSNGDTVEVLTSPGQSPHKDWLGIARTSKAQARIRAWIKSQQREKSVALGRQLLERQLRRYLDHNGHNGQKRISTREYQEKLEYVLAAFNLPSEEQLLAALGYGQITVDSFIQVFFEPGKEPEEEKGVREDEKARKLIEEGAQTRKGEASKASWGAPVLVGGERNLLISFCRECNALYGEDIKGIITRGRGIKVHRSSCELLLESDVQRHIDVSWDEEAQPTQRPVEIEVECEDSPGMLASMSRAISHASVNIASVVLKKLPAGYGVARFEVMVATQKDLDRVFTKLQGTKGVLHVSRSGTNARK
;
A
#
# COMPACT_ATOMS: atom_id res chain seq x y z
N MET A 1 56.14 -18.60 9.37
CA MET A 1 56.78 -19.76 10.02
C MET A 1 55.68 -20.73 10.39
N GLN A 2 55.45 -21.71 9.50
CA GLN A 2 55.72 -23.14 9.76
C GLN A 2 54.83 -23.74 10.86
N GLN A 3 53.58 -24.06 10.50
CA GLN A 3 52.84 -25.22 11.05
C GLN A 3 51.46 -25.49 10.37
N HIS A 4 51.30 -25.19 9.07
CA HIS A 4 50.09 -25.61 8.32
C HIS A 4 50.37 -26.22 6.93
N MET A 5 51.61 -26.58 6.63
CA MET A 5 51.95 -27.47 5.52
C MET A 5 52.17 -28.88 6.08
N GLN A 6 51.13 -29.73 6.05
CA GLN A 6 51.19 -31.20 5.96
C GLN A 6 49.82 -31.81 6.31
N ALA A 7 48.80 -31.59 5.47
CA ALA A 7 47.59 -32.42 5.42
C ALA A 7 46.76 -32.12 4.17
N SER A 8 47.38 -32.18 2.99
CA SER A 8 46.69 -32.05 1.69
C SER A 8 47.40 -32.86 0.61
N ARG A 9 47.68 -34.13 0.93
CA ARG A 9 48.08 -35.18 -0.04
C ARG A 9 47.13 -36.37 0.12
N GLY A 10 46.55 -36.78 -1.01
CA GLY A 10 45.34 -37.60 -1.10
C GLY A 10 44.17 -36.62 -1.23
N TRP A 11 43.59 -36.35 -2.39
CA TRP A 11 43.09 -37.29 -3.39
C TRP A 11 43.40 -36.75 -4.79
N LEU A 12 44.34 -37.40 -5.48
CA LEU A 12 44.61 -37.27 -6.91
C LEU A 12 44.50 -38.68 -7.48
N LEU A 13 43.34 -39.01 -8.02
CA LEU A 13 43.10 -40.01 -9.07
C LEU A 13 41.58 -40.20 -9.20
N VAL A 14 41.11 -40.26 -10.45
CA VAL A 14 39.73 -40.45 -10.91
C VAL A 14 38.89 -39.17 -11.02
N ALA A 15 39.17 -38.37 -12.06
CA ALA A 15 38.16 -37.70 -12.90
C ALA A 15 38.83 -37.00 -14.11
N SER A 16 39.56 -37.76 -14.93
CA SER A 16 39.80 -37.39 -16.32
C SER A 16 38.80 -38.16 -17.16
N LEU A 17 37.73 -37.50 -17.61
CA LEU A 17 37.04 -37.74 -18.89
C LEU A 17 35.88 -36.75 -19.02
N LEU A 18 35.93 -35.98 -20.12
CA LEU A 18 34.87 -35.16 -20.73
C LEU A 18 34.64 -33.75 -20.15
N ILE A 19 35.40 -32.76 -20.65
CA ILE A 19 34.93 -31.61 -21.45
C ILE A 19 36.18 -30.89 -21.98
N SER A 20 36.49 -31.07 -23.27
CA SER A 20 37.42 -30.20 -24.02
C SER A 20 37.26 -30.43 -25.53
N SER A 21 36.36 -29.64 -26.13
CA SER A 21 36.25 -29.31 -27.56
C SER A 21 35.34 -28.07 -27.55
N LEU A 22 35.67 -26.90 -28.10
CA LEU A 22 36.69 -26.43 -29.01
C LEU A 22 36.98 -24.96 -28.66
N ASN A 23 38.24 -24.54 -28.71
CA ASN A 23 38.60 -23.13 -28.89
C ASN A 23 39.90 -23.05 -29.69
N GLY A 24 39.89 -22.20 -30.72
CA GLY A 24 41.01 -21.90 -31.63
C GLY A 24 40.63 -22.20 -33.08
N GLY A 25 40.66 -21.26 -34.03
CA GLY A 25 41.02 -19.84 -34.03
C GLY A 25 41.08 -19.34 -35.49
N SER A 26 41.05 -18.01 -35.68
CA SER A 26 41.50 -17.19 -36.85
C SER A 26 40.94 -17.53 -38.26
N SER A 27 40.74 -16.63 -39.23
CA SER A 27 40.87 -15.19 -39.50
C SER A 27 40.10 -14.97 -40.84
N ASP A 28 39.42 -13.87 -41.13
CA ASP A 28 39.92 -12.70 -41.91
C ASP A 28 38.72 -11.99 -42.61
N VAL A 29 38.98 -10.79 -43.17
CA VAL A 29 38.26 -10.04 -44.24
C VAL A 29 37.15 -9.03 -43.75
N PRO A 30 36.90 -7.85 -44.41
CA PRO A 30 37.28 -6.49 -43.96
C PRO A 30 36.07 -5.49 -43.96
N PRO A 31 36.23 -4.14 -43.86
CA PRO A 31 35.11 -3.20 -43.68
C PRO A 31 34.69 -2.47 -44.98
N ALA A 32 33.38 -2.21 -45.16
CA ALA A 32 32.85 -1.27 -46.17
C ALA A 32 31.53 -0.67 -45.66
N GLN A 33 31.50 0.63 -45.32
CA GLN A 33 30.98 1.75 -46.14
C GLN A 33 29.50 1.62 -46.53
N PHE A 34 28.68 2.46 -45.88
CA PHE A 34 27.28 2.73 -46.24
C PHE A 34 27.19 3.97 -47.12
N HIS A 35 26.61 3.83 -48.32
CA HIS A 35 25.88 4.89 -49.03
C HIS A 35 24.79 4.24 -49.93
N PRO A 36 23.74 4.99 -50.29
CA PRO A 36 22.36 4.50 -50.54
C PRO A 36 22.15 4.02 -51.98
N PRO A 37 20.96 3.48 -52.32
CA PRO A 37 20.15 4.25 -53.26
C PRO A 37 18.62 4.11 -53.13
N SER A 38 18.00 5.13 -53.73
CA SER A 38 16.63 5.30 -54.20
C SER A 38 16.14 4.27 -55.23
N ALA A 39 14.79 4.23 -55.35
CA ALA A 39 14.00 4.01 -56.57
C ALA A 39 13.55 2.57 -56.95
N CYS A 40 12.25 2.33 -56.72
CA CYS A 40 11.20 2.11 -57.73
C CYS A 40 10.96 0.71 -58.37
N TRP A 41 9.66 0.46 -58.61
CA TRP A 41 8.96 -0.53 -59.46
C TRP A 41 8.53 -1.92 -58.91
N ILE A 42 7.23 -1.98 -58.60
CA ILE A 42 6.17 -2.90 -59.10
C ILE A 42 6.56 -4.36 -59.39
N ARG A 43 5.89 -5.30 -58.70
CA ARG A 43 5.36 -6.52 -59.34
C ARG A 43 4.13 -7.07 -58.60
N THR A 44 3.01 -6.95 -59.28
CA THR A 44 1.77 -7.72 -59.13
C THR A 44 2.03 -9.20 -59.42
N VAL A 45 1.44 -10.08 -58.62
CA VAL A 45 1.19 -11.48 -58.99
C VAL A 45 -0.29 -11.74 -58.78
N SER A 46 -1.00 -11.97 -59.89
CA SER A 46 -2.35 -12.51 -59.92
C SER A 46 -2.30 -13.94 -60.44
N LEU A 47 -2.94 -14.87 -59.75
CA LEU A 47 -3.50 -16.10 -60.32
C LEU A 47 -4.87 -16.28 -59.68
N GLY A 48 -5.90 -16.41 -60.53
CA GLY A 48 -7.30 -16.43 -60.14
C GLY A 48 -8.03 -17.71 -60.52
N SER A 49 -9.35 -17.54 -60.61
CA SER A 49 -10.41 -18.48 -61.00
C SER A 49 -11.02 -19.25 -59.80
N ASP A 50 -12.35 -19.36 -59.62
CA ASP A 50 -13.47 -18.94 -60.46
C ASP A 50 -14.84 -19.05 -59.72
N ARG A 51 -15.85 -18.41 -60.33
CA ARG A 51 -17.33 -18.52 -60.19
C ARG A 51 -18.03 -17.69 -59.08
N GLY A 52 -18.91 -16.74 -59.37
CA GLY A 52 -19.40 -16.21 -60.65
C GLY A 52 -20.63 -15.28 -60.51
N ARG A 53 -20.56 -14.13 -61.21
CA ARG A 53 -21.62 -13.33 -61.89
C ARG A 53 -22.67 -12.57 -61.03
N ARG A 54 -23.06 -11.32 -61.33
CA ARG A 54 -22.80 -10.41 -62.46
C ARG A 54 -23.33 -8.98 -62.19
N MET A 55 -22.75 -8.03 -62.95
CA MET A 55 -23.23 -6.69 -63.40
C MET A 55 -23.08 -5.50 -62.43
N ARG A 56 -22.63 -4.32 -62.86
CA ARG A 56 -22.31 -3.75 -64.20
C ARG A 56 -21.34 -2.56 -63.99
N VAL A 57 -20.35 -2.40 -64.86
CA VAL A 57 -19.39 -1.28 -64.88
C VAL A 57 -19.81 -0.27 -65.95
N CYS A 58 -19.71 1.03 -65.66
CA CYS A 58 -19.42 2.07 -66.65
C CYS A 58 -18.47 3.12 -66.04
N ASN A 59 -17.30 3.27 -66.66
CA ASN A 59 -16.34 4.38 -66.48
C ASN A 59 -16.75 5.57 -67.37
N VAL A 60 -16.37 6.80 -67.01
CA VAL A 60 -15.63 7.82 -67.82
C VAL A 60 -15.40 9.10 -66.95
N PRO A 61 -14.31 9.89 -67.14
CA PRO A 61 -13.77 10.82 -66.13
C PRO A 61 -13.67 12.33 -66.50
N VAL A 62 -13.40 13.18 -65.47
CA VAL A 62 -12.87 14.61 -65.38
C VAL A 62 -13.66 15.76 -66.07
N PRO A 63 -13.44 17.10 -65.83
CA PRO A 63 -12.73 17.88 -64.78
C PRO A 63 -13.38 19.23 -64.29
N GLN A 64 -12.72 19.90 -63.32
CA GLN A 64 -12.56 21.36 -63.04
C GLN A 64 -13.71 22.39 -63.21
N ALA A 65 -13.97 23.18 -62.15
CA ALA A 65 -13.99 24.66 -62.20
C ALA A 65 -14.08 25.30 -60.79
N ARG A 66 -13.23 26.30 -60.54
CA ARG A 66 -13.23 27.24 -59.41
C ARG A 66 -14.22 28.39 -59.66
N GLU A 67 -14.52 29.09 -58.56
CA GLU A 67 -14.82 30.56 -58.49
C GLU A 67 -16.23 31.06 -58.80
N ARG A 68 -16.94 31.57 -57.76
CA ARG A 68 -17.05 33.03 -57.53
C ARG A 68 -17.96 33.40 -56.33
N CYS A 69 -17.47 34.38 -55.56
CA CYS A 69 -18.16 35.46 -54.80
C CYS A 69 -19.27 35.03 -53.81
N ARG A 70 -19.06 35.06 -52.47
CA ARG A 70 -18.93 36.23 -51.57
C ARG A 70 -19.82 37.44 -51.92
N ASN A 71 -20.75 37.69 -50.98
CA ASN A 71 -21.13 38.97 -50.36
C ASN A 71 -22.51 39.62 -50.68
N VAL A 72 -23.26 39.83 -49.58
CA VAL A 72 -24.00 41.07 -49.20
C VAL A 72 -25.40 41.18 -49.86
N VAL A 73 -26.57 41.46 -49.23
CA VAL A 73 -27.07 42.37 -48.16
C VAL A 73 -28.43 41.78 -47.68
N LEU A 74 -28.70 41.58 -46.38
CA LEU A 74 -29.63 42.35 -45.51
C LEU A 74 -30.99 42.87 -46.10
N ARG A 75 -32.08 42.61 -45.36
CA ARG A 75 -33.30 43.42 -45.06
C ARG A 75 -34.68 42.86 -45.46
N MET A 76 -35.55 42.81 -44.43
CA MET A 76 -36.99 43.23 -44.35
C MET A 76 -37.98 42.49 -45.28
N GLY A 77 -39.22 42.18 -44.91
CA GLY A 77 -40.10 42.56 -43.81
C GLY A 77 -41.46 41.86 -43.99
N GLU A 78 -42.40 42.18 -43.10
CA GLU A 78 -43.70 41.54 -42.83
C GLU A 78 -44.80 41.66 -43.91
N LYS A 79 -45.92 40.94 -43.64
CA LYS A 79 -47.33 41.06 -44.14
C LYS A 79 -47.63 40.34 -45.46
N GLU A 80 -48.71 39.56 -45.65
CA GLU A 80 -50.15 39.72 -45.34
C GLU A 80 -50.86 38.33 -45.43
N LEU A 81 -51.62 37.88 -44.43
CA LEU A 81 -53.10 37.78 -44.39
C LEU A 81 -53.87 37.52 -45.70
N VAL A 82 -54.50 36.34 -45.81
CA VAL A 82 -55.83 36.15 -46.44
C VAL A 82 -56.63 35.13 -45.63
N ALA A 83 -57.84 35.52 -45.24
CA ALA A 83 -58.86 34.72 -44.56
C ALA A 83 -59.94 34.27 -45.55
N ALA A 84 -60.58 33.11 -45.30
CA ALA A 84 -61.94 32.83 -45.78
C ALA A 84 -62.65 31.77 -44.91
N ASN A 85 -63.90 32.11 -44.56
CA ASN A 85 -64.82 31.49 -43.61
C ASN A 85 -65.36 30.12 -44.05
N SER A 86 -65.76 29.21 -43.15
CA SER A 86 -67.14 29.04 -42.61
C SER A 86 -67.20 27.56 -42.13
N THR A 87 -67.94 27.07 -41.14
CA THR A 87 -69.24 27.35 -40.51
C THR A 87 -69.21 26.76 -39.07
N ALA A 88 -70.03 27.29 -38.16
CA ALA A 88 -70.14 26.85 -36.77
C ALA A 88 -71.48 26.13 -36.52
N ILE A 89 -71.49 25.08 -35.69
CA ILE A 89 -72.61 24.63 -34.83
C ILE A 89 -72.00 24.03 -33.52
N PRO A 90 -72.59 24.24 -32.32
CA PRO A 90 -71.86 24.33 -31.06
C PRO A 90 -71.87 23.03 -30.24
N CYS A 91 -70.88 22.84 -29.36
CA CYS A 91 -70.99 21.93 -28.24
C CYS A 91 -70.15 22.42 -27.05
N VAL A 92 -70.81 22.52 -25.91
CA VAL A 92 -70.30 23.02 -24.62
C VAL A 92 -69.17 22.11 -24.09
N PRO A 93 -67.98 22.64 -23.75
CA PRO A 93 -66.97 21.86 -23.05
C PRO A 93 -66.87 22.24 -21.57
N LEU A 94 -66.97 21.20 -20.73
CA LEU A 94 -66.57 21.19 -19.32
C LEU A 94 -65.09 21.59 -19.18
N GLN A 95 -64.83 22.59 -18.35
CA GLN A 95 -63.47 22.99 -17.96
C GLN A 95 -62.85 21.95 -17.02
N PRO A 96 -61.53 21.70 -17.17
CA PRO A 96 -60.66 21.58 -16.01
C PRO A 96 -59.58 22.67 -16.02
N THR A 97 -59.60 23.44 -14.93
CA THR A 97 -58.62 24.38 -14.38
C THR A 97 -57.20 24.35 -14.94
N ALA A 98 -56.77 25.51 -15.45
CA ALA A 98 -55.39 25.87 -15.70
C ALA A 98 -54.68 26.21 -14.38
N MET A 99 -53.62 25.47 -14.03
CA MET A 99 -52.52 25.97 -13.20
C MET A 99 -51.26 25.99 -14.06
N GLY A 100 -50.76 27.19 -14.33
CA GLY A 100 -49.56 27.44 -15.12
C GLY A 100 -48.33 26.83 -14.44
N ALA A 101 -47.67 25.92 -15.16
CA ALA A 101 -46.34 25.47 -14.81
C ALA A 101 -45.35 26.65 -14.96
N PRO A 102 -44.43 26.84 -14.00
CA PRO A 102 -43.46 27.92 -14.05
C PRO A 102 -42.48 27.71 -15.20
N ARG A 103 -42.20 28.79 -15.94
CA ARG A 103 -41.12 28.85 -16.93
C ARG A 103 -39.81 28.41 -16.26
N ALA A 104 -39.35 27.22 -16.61
CA ALA A 104 -38.06 26.72 -16.15
C ALA A 104 -36.94 27.61 -16.69
N ASP A 105 -36.18 28.20 -15.76
CA ASP A 105 -34.95 28.94 -16.00
C ASP A 105 -33.98 28.11 -16.83
N LYS A 106 -33.70 28.58 -18.05
CA LYS A 106 -32.54 28.15 -18.84
C LYS A 106 -31.26 28.75 -18.21
N LYS A 107 -30.78 28.19 -17.11
CA LYS A 107 -29.43 28.47 -16.59
C LYS A 107 -28.71 27.20 -16.15
N LYS A 108 -27.60 26.92 -16.85
CA LYS A 108 -26.53 25.93 -16.60
C LYS A 108 -26.89 24.45 -16.65
N ALA A 109 -27.09 23.93 -17.87
CA ALA A 109 -26.57 22.61 -18.19
C ALA A 109 -25.09 22.78 -18.57
N GLU A 110 -24.19 22.03 -17.95
CA GLU A 110 -22.76 21.99 -18.29
C GLU A 110 -22.65 21.62 -19.79
N SER A 111 -22.07 22.50 -20.62
CA SER A 111 -22.01 22.26 -22.06
C SER A 111 -21.08 21.09 -22.35
N LEU A 112 -21.62 20.07 -23.01
CA LEU A 112 -20.84 18.99 -23.62
C LEU A 112 -19.73 19.59 -24.48
N MET A 113 -18.47 19.32 -24.11
CA MET A 113 -17.33 19.77 -24.90
C MET A 113 -17.35 19.06 -26.25
N THR A 114 -17.32 19.83 -27.33
CA THR A 114 -17.34 19.27 -28.69
C THR A 114 -15.93 18.84 -29.12
N LEU A 115 -15.85 17.96 -30.13
CA LEU A 115 -14.56 17.56 -30.71
C LEU A 115 -13.77 18.78 -31.20
N GLU A 116 -14.45 19.77 -31.80
CA GLU A 116 -13.83 21.01 -32.27
C GLU A 116 -13.23 21.83 -31.14
N GLU A 117 -13.92 21.94 -30.00
CA GLU A 117 -13.39 22.61 -28.81
C GLU A 117 -12.17 21.87 -28.24
N LEU A 118 -12.20 20.54 -28.23
CA LEU A 118 -11.06 19.74 -27.76
C LEU A 118 -9.84 19.96 -28.66
N LEU A 119 -10.01 19.86 -29.98
CA LEU A 119 -8.95 20.11 -30.95
C LEU A 119 -8.45 21.56 -30.88
N ALA A 120 -9.33 22.54 -30.73
CA ALA A 120 -8.95 23.94 -30.58
C ALA A 120 -8.09 24.18 -29.32
N LYS A 121 -8.43 23.51 -28.21
CA LYS A 121 -7.65 23.57 -26.97
C LYS A 121 -6.26 22.95 -27.13
N VAL A 122 -6.17 21.81 -27.81
CA VAL A 122 -4.90 21.11 -28.07
C VAL A 122 -4.00 21.91 -29.02
N ARG A 123 -4.56 22.46 -30.10
CA ARG A 123 -3.85 23.38 -31.01
C ARG A 123 -3.35 24.65 -30.33
N GLY A 124 -3.96 25.04 -29.21
CA GLY A 124 -3.55 26.21 -28.43
C GLY A 124 -2.17 26.07 -27.76
N TYR A 125 -1.70 24.85 -27.51
CA TYR A 125 -0.40 24.61 -26.87
C TYR A 125 0.53 23.66 -27.63
N CYS A 126 0.01 22.84 -28.55
CA CYS A 126 0.81 21.93 -29.37
C CYS A 126 0.99 22.50 -30.78
N SER A 127 2.24 22.58 -31.25
CA SER A 127 2.57 23.12 -32.58
C SER A 127 2.26 22.17 -33.74
N ALA A 128 2.17 20.86 -33.49
CA ALA A 128 1.83 19.83 -34.48
C ALA A 128 1.04 18.66 -33.84
N PRO A 129 -0.21 18.88 -33.39
CA PRO A 129 -1.01 17.81 -32.82
C PRO A 129 -1.46 16.81 -33.89
N ASP A 130 -1.50 15.52 -33.53
CA ASP A 130 -2.11 14.50 -34.38
C ASP A 130 -3.65 14.56 -34.27
N ASP A 131 -4.22 15.58 -34.92
CA ASP A 131 -5.67 15.82 -34.94
C ASP A 131 -6.44 14.63 -35.53
N ALA A 132 -5.82 13.88 -36.46
CA ALA A 132 -6.44 12.72 -37.10
C ALA A 132 -6.59 11.58 -36.09
N MET A 133 -5.54 11.30 -35.32
CA MET A 133 -5.57 10.26 -34.28
C MET A 133 -6.55 10.61 -33.15
N ILE A 134 -6.57 11.87 -32.70
CA ILE A 134 -7.52 12.34 -31.67
C ILE A 134 -8.98 12.21 -32.16
N SER A 135 -9.24 12.64 -33.40
CA SER A 135 -10.58 12.53 -33.99
C SER A 135 -11.01 11.06 -34.13
N LYS A 136 -10.11 10.19 -34.58
CA LYS A 136 -10.36 8.75 -34.67
C LYS A 136 -10.70 8.15 -33.30
N ALA A 137 -9.93 8.49 -32.27
CA ALA A 137 -10.16 8.03 -30.90
C ALA A 137 -11.50 8.52 -30.33
N PHE A 138 -11.86 9.78 -30.61
CA PHE A 138 -13.14 10.35 -30.19
C PHE A 138 -14.33 9.58 -30.76
N TYR A 139 -14.35 9.35 -32.09
CA TYR A 139 -15.42 8.58 -32.73
C TYR A 139 -15.41 7.11 -32.31
N PHE A 140 -14.22 6.52 -32.09
CA PHE A 140 -14.12 5.15 -31.60
C PHE A 140 -14.74 5.01 -30.20
N ALA A 141 -14.35 5.86 -29.26
CA ALA A 141 -14.91 5.87 -27.90
C ALA A 141 -16.43 6.14 -27.92
N GLN A 142 -16.90 7.04 -28.79
CA GLN A 142 -18.34 7.32 -28.95
C GLN A 142 -19.12 6.09 -29.39
N ARG A 143 -18.59 5.32 -30.36
CA ARG A 143 -19.23 4.09 -30.87
C ARG A 143 -19.20 2.97 -29.85
N MET A 144 -18.08 2.79 -29.14
CA MET A 144 -17.94 1.70 -28.16
C MET A 144 -18.83 1.90 -26.92
N HIS A 145 -19.07 3.16 -26.52
CA HIS A 145 -19.94 3.50 -25.39
C HIS A 145 -21.38 3.86 -25.84
N GLU A 146 -21.77 3.56 -27.08
CA GLU A 146 -23.11 3.82 -27.59
C GLU A 146 -24.15 2.99 -26.82
N GLY A 147 -25.21 3.64 -26.35
CA GLY A 147 -26.25 3.01 -25.52
C GLY A 147 -25.88 2.80 -24.04
N GLN A 148 -24.64 3.11 -23.63
CA GLN A 148 -24.23 3.04 -22.23
C GLN A 148 -24.60 4.33 -21.48
N LEU A 149 -25.35 4.19 -20.39
CA LEU A 149 -25.75 5.30 -19.53
C LEU A 149 -24.97 5.28 -18.21
N ARG A 150 -24.61 6.47 -17.74
CA ARG A 150 -24.02 6.66 -16.41
C ARG A 150 -25.12 6.61 -15.34
N ARG A 151 -24.73 6.45 -14.08
CA ARG A 151 -25.67 6.52 -12.93
C ARG A 151 -26.41 7.85 -12.81
N SER A 152 -25.91 8.93 -13.42
CA SER A 152 -26.59 10.22 -13.53
C SER A 152 -27.73 10.25 -14.56
N GLY A 153 -27.81 9.23 -15.44
CA GLY A 153 -28.70 9.21 -16.61
C GLY A 153 -28.10 9.84 -17.87
N GLU A 154 -26.90 10.42 -17.79
CA GLU A 154 -26.18 10.98 -18.93
C GLU A 154 -25.44 9.90 -19.74
N PRO A 155 -25.16 10.13 -21.05
CA PRO A 155 -24.32 9.23 -21.85
C PRO A 155 -22.94 9.00 -21.20
N TYR A 156 -22.47 7.75 -21.18
CA TYR A 156 -21.18 7.41 -20.57
C TYR A 156 -20.00 8.18 -21.22
N PHE A 157 -20.09 8.42 -22.52
CA PHE A 157 -19.11 9.12 -23.34
C PHE A 157 -18.70 10.52 -22.82
N ILE A 158 -19.54 11.18 -22.02
CA ILE A 158 -19.17 12.46 -21.38
C ILE A 158 -17.95 12.31 -20.48
N HIS A 159 -17.80 11.16 -19.83
CA HIS A 159 -16.69 10.91 -18.93
C HIS A 159 -15.33 10.90 -19.64
N PRO A 160 -15.10 10.05 -20.67
CA PRO A 160 -13.85 10.08 -21.42
C PRO A 160 -13.51 11.45 -22.02
N VAL A 161 -14.50 12.19 -22.52
CA VAL A 161 -14.28 13.56 -23.06
C VAL A 161 -13.88 14.55 -21.96
N GLY A 162 -14.53 14.47 -20.80
CA GLY A 162 -14.15 15.28 -19.63
C GLY A 162 -12.72 15.00 -19.16
N VAL A 163 -12.30 13.73 -19.17
CA VAL A 163 -10.93 13.31 -18.85
C VAL A 163 -9.94 13.85 -19.88
N ALA A 164 -10.23 13.71 -21.18
CA ALA A 164 -9.41 14.27 -22.25
C ALA A 164 -9.25 15.80 -22.14
N SER A 165 -10.31 16.51 -21.73
CA SER A 165 -10.26 17.95 -21.49
C SER A 165 -9.32 18.33 -20.35
N ILE A 166 -9.32 17.56 -19.26
CA ILE A 166 -8.42 17.76 -18.13
C ILE A 166 -6.97 17.46 -18.54
N ILE A 167 -6.75 16.43 -19.34
CA ILE A 167 -5.43 16.10 -19.91
C ILE A 167 -4.91 17.24 -20.79
N ALA A 168 -5.80 17.85 -21.58
CA ALA A 168 -5.47 19.04 -22.37
C ALA A 168 -5.19 20.28 -21.49
N ASP A 169 -5.84 20.45 -20.33
CA ASP A 169 -5.48 21.51 -19.36
C ASP A 169 -4.07 21.32 -18.80
N MET A 170 -3.63 20.07 -18.67
CA MET A 170 -2.25 19.75 -18.28
C MET A 170 -1.25 19.87 -19.43
N LYS A 171 -1.71 20.22 -20.64
CA LYS A 171 -0.88 20.39 -21.85
C LYS A 171 -0.07 19.14 -22.23
N LEU A 172 -0.67 17.96 -22.10
CA LEU A 172 -0.02 16.70 -22.47
C LEU A 172 -0.09 16.41 -23.98
N ASP A 173 0.71 15.43 -24.40
CA ASP A 173 0.85 14.95 -25.77
C ASP A 173 -0.42 14.28 -26.32
N SER A 174 -0.49 14.15 -27.65
CA SER A 174 -1.62 13.53 -28.36
C SER A 174 -1.90 12.10 -27.91
N ALA A 175 -0.88 11.29 -27.61
CA ALA A 175 -1.07 9.92 -27.14
C ALA A 175 -1.73 9.86 -25.74
N SER A 176 -1.38 10.79 -24.84
CA SER A 176 -2.08 10.95 -23.55
C SER A 176 -3.55 11.32 -23.71
N ILE A 177 -3.87 12.22 -24.65
CA ILE A 177 -5.26 12.63 -24.92
C ILE A 177 -6.07 11.45 -25.46
N VAL A 178 -5.50 10.72 -26.43
CA VAL A 178 -6.10 9.51 -27.00
C VAL A 178 -6.31 8.46 -25.90
N THR A 179 -5.33 8.24 -25.03
CA THR A 179 -5.46 7.35 -23.87
C THR A 179 -6.61 7.80 -22.96
N GLY A 180 -6.74 9.10 -22.68
CA GLY A 180 -7.86 9.63 -21.91
C GLY A 180 -9.23 9.36 -22.52
N LEU A 181 -9.36 9.40 -23.85
CA LEU A 181 -10.59 9.04 -24.55
C LEU A 181 -10.87 7.53 -24.52
N LEU A 182 -9.83 6.69 -24.45
CA LEU A 182 -9.93 5.23 -24.56
C LEU A 182 -9.83 4.48 -23.22
N HIS A 183 -9.50 5.16 -22.11
CA HIS A 183 -9.08 4.48 -20.88
C HIS A 183 -10.10 3.48 -20.30
N ASP A 184 -11.40 3.77 -20.44
CA ASP A 184 -12.48 2.90 -19.96
C ASP A 184 -13.03 1.95 -21.05
N THR A 185 -12.55 2.05 -22.30
CA THR A 185 -13.08 1.22 -23.39
C THR A 185 -12.77 -0.26 -23.16
N VAL A 186 -11.61 -0.61 -22.60
CA VAL A 186 -11.23 -2.00 -22.33
C VAL A 186 -11.96 -2.58 -21.11
N GLU A 187 -12.27 -1.74 -20.11
CA GLU A 187 -12.96 -2.18 -18.88
C GLU A 187 -14.46 -2.40 -19.13
N ASP A 188 -15.11 -1.45 -19.82
CA ASP A 188 -16.57 -1.34 -19.85
C ASP A 188 -17.20 -1.79 -21.17
N THR A 189 -16.40 -2.08 -22.19
CA THR A 189 -16.90 -2.46 -23.52
C THR A 189 -16.28 -3.78 -24.01
N SER A 190 -16.63 -4.21 -25.21
CA SER A 190 -16.10 -5.43 -25.84
C SER A 190 -14.72 -5.24 -26.49
N ALA A 191 -14.10 -4.06 -26.40
CA ALA A 191 -12.78 -3.82 -26.97
C ALA A 191 -11.68 -4.62 -26.25
N SER A 192 -10.77 -5.22 -27.04
CA SER A 192 -9.55 -5.85 -26.53
C SER A 192 -8.35 -4.91 -26.63
N LEU A 193 -7.32 -5.14 -25.81
CA LEU A 193 -6.05 -4.41 -25.90
C LEU A 193 -5.37 -4.60 -27.27
N GLU A 194 -5.51 -5.79 -27.88
CA GLU A 194 -5.00 -6.11 -29.22
C GLU A 194 -5.63 -5.21 -30.29
N LEU A 195 -6.94 -4.94 -30.20
CA LEU A 195 -7.63 -4.05 -31.12
C LEU A 195 -7.12 -2.60 -30.99
N ILE A 196 -6.88 -2.14 -29.76
CA ILE A 196 -6.33 -0.81 -29.52
C ILE A 196 -4.92 -0.70 -30.09
N GLU A 197 -4.10 -1.74 -29.93
CA GLU A 197 -2.75 -1.79 -30.49
C GLU A 197 -2.76 -1.73 -32.02
N GLN A 198 -3.68 -2.43 -32.68
CA GLN A 198 -3.83 -2.40 -34.14
C GLN A 198 -4.30 -1.03 -34.66
N GLU A 199 -5.22 -0.38 -33.96
CA GLU A 199 -5.87 0.86 -34.43
C GLU A 199 -5.10 2.13 -34.06
N PHE A 200 -4.40 2.15 -32.92
CA PHE A 200 -3.76 3.34 -32.34
C PHE A 200 -2.27 3.15 -32.01
N GLY A 201 -1.73 1.95 -32.16
CA GLY A 201 -0.32 1.63 -31.94
C GLY A 201 0.00 1.09 -30.54
N SER A 202 1.20 0.54 -30.40
CA SER A 202 1.67 -0.13 -29.19
C SER A 202 1.84 0.83 -28.00
N GLU A 203 2.21 2.08 -28.25
CA GLU A 203 2.37 3.10 -27.21
C GLU A 203 1.04 3.38 -26.49
N VAL A 204 -0.03 3.66 -27.24
CA VAL A 204 -1.37 3.91 -26.67
C VAL A 204 -1.90 2.67 -25.96
N ALA A 205 -1.70 1.48 -26.53
CA ALA A 205 -2.13 0.22 -25.91
C ALA A 205 -1.47 -0.01 -24.54
N GLN A 206 -0.16 0.27 -24.42
CA GLN A 206 0.56 0.19 -23.14
C GLN A 206 0.05 1.20 -22.12
N LEU A 207 -0.25 2.44 -22.55
CA LEU A 207 -0.82 3.47 -21.68
C LEU A 207 -2.22 3.08 -21.18
N VAL A 208 -3.08 2.58 -22.07
CA VAL A 208 -4.43 2.12 -21.72
C VAL A 208 -4.35 0.93 -20.75
N ASP A 209 -3.52 -0.09 -21.02
CA ASP A 209 -3.33 -1.21 -20.08
C ASP A 209 -2.87 -0.73 -18.69
N GLY A 210 -1.95 0.24 -18.64
CA GLY A 210 -1.47 0.81 -17.39
C GLY A 210 -2.55 1.50 -16.56
N VAL A 211 -3.54 2.12 -17.20
CA VAL A 211 -4.66 2.83 -16.55
C VAL A 211 -5.81 1.88 -16.18
N THR A 212 -5.93 0.76 -16.88
CA THR A 212 -6.97 -0.25 -16.63
C THR A 212 -6.77 -0.98 -15.31
N LYS A 213 -7.84 -1.07 -14.53
CA LYS A 213 -7.94 -1.81 -13.27
C LYS A 213 -7.77 -3.30 -13.53
N ILE A 214 -7.22 -4.02 -12.55
CA ILE A 214 -7.16 -5.48 -12.59
C ILE A 214 -8.58 -6.03 -12.43
N GLY A 215 -9.14 -6.53 -13.54
CA GLY A 215 -10.41 -7.25 -13.55
C GLY A 215 -10.21 -8.77 -13.39
N LYS A 216 -11.06 -9.39 -12.57
CA LYS A 216 -11.36 -10.85 -12.48
C LYS A 216 -10.48 -11.76 -11.61
N ILE A 217 -9.65 -11.25 -10.70
CA ILE A 217 -9.07 -12.11 -9.64
C ILE A 217 -10.01 -12.09 -8.43
N GLN A 218 -10.32 -13.27 -7.87
CA GLN A 218 -11.08 -13.36 -6.62
C GLN A 218 -10.16 -12.95 -5.46
N PHE A 219 -10.27 -11.70 -5.03
CA PHE A 219 -9.57 -11.21 -3.85
C PHE A 219 -10.38 -11.52 -2.59
N THR A 220 -9.67 -11.83 -1.50
CA THR A 220 -10.28 -12.17 -0.21
C THR A 220 -10.79 -10.91 0.49
N SER A 221 -10.10 -9.78 0.29
CA SER A 221 -10.45 -8.46 0.86
C SER A 221 -10.48 -7.36 -0.22
N LYS A 222 -11.34 -6.36 -0.02
CA LYS A 222 -11.34 -5.12 -0.83
C LYS A 222 -10.02 -4.33 -0.70
N GLU A 223 -9.36 -4.39 0.46
CA GLU A 223 -8.08 -3.71 0.68
C GLU A 223 -6.95 -4.38 -0.11
N GLU A 224 -6.98 -5.70 -0.22
CA GLU A 224 -6.05 -6.48 -1.02
C GLU A 224 -6.21 -6.17 -2.52
N GLN A 225 -7.45 -6.07 -3.00
CA GLN A 225 -7.73 -5.63 -4.37
C GLN A 225 -7.23 -4.20 -4.63
N GLN A 226 -7.41 -3.29 -3.67
CA GLN A 226 -6.88 -1.92 -3.78
C GLN A 226 -5.36 -1.92 -3.83
N ALA A 227 -4.71 -2.75 -3.02
CA ALA A 227 -3.25 -2.88 -2.98
C ALA A 227 -2.69 -3.34 -4.32
N GLU A 228 -3.32 -4.35 -4.91
CA GLU A 228 -2.85 -4.97 -6.15
C GLU A 228 -3.11 -4.06 -7.36
N ASN A 229 -4.26 -3.39 -7.41
CA ASN A 229 -4.52 -2.34 -8.40
C ASN A 229 -3.48 -1.21 -8.31
N PHE A 230 -3.14 -0.80 -7.10
CA PHE A 230 -2.16 0.23 -6.85
C PHE A 230 -0.73 -0.22 -7.21
N ARG A 231 -0.41 -1.49 -6.96
CA ARG A 231 0.85 -2.13 -7.36
C ARG A 231 0.99 -2.16 -8.89
N LYS A 232 -0.03 -2.61 -9.64
CA LYS A 232 -0.04 -2.55 -11.11
C LYS A 232 0.13 -1.13 -11.60
N MET A 233 -0.61 -0.18 -11.03
CA MET A 233 -0.50 1.24 -11.38
C MET A 233 0.95 1.74 -11.20
N ILE A 234 1.60 1.47 -10.06
CA ILE A 234 2.99 1.90 -9.82
C ILE A 234 3.99 1.24 -10.80
N VAL A 235 3.82 -0.05 -11.10
CA VAL A 235 4.66 -0.74 -12.09
C VAL A 235 4.48 -0.14 -13.48
N ALA A 236 3.25 0.19 -13.87
CA ALA A 236 2.96 0.86 -15.13
C ALA A 236 3.57 2.28 -15.16
N MET A 237 3.46 3.03 -14.06
CA MET A 237 4.07 4.36 -13.90
C MET A 237 5.60 4.34 -14.02
N ALA A 238 6.23 3.25 -13.60
CA ALA A 238 7.68 3.07 -13.71
C ALA A 238 8.15 3.06 -15.16
N ARG A 239 7.32 2.49 -16.04
CA ARG A 239 7.56 2.43 -17.48
C ARG A 239 7.20 3.75 -18.13
N ASP A 240 6.03 4.31 -17.78
CA ASP A 240 5.55 5.57 -18.32
C ASP A 240 4.72 6.38 -17.31
N ILE A 241 5.16 7.60 -17.01
CA ILE A 241 4.49 8.50 -16.08
C ILE A 241 3.14 9.02 -16.60
N ARG A 242 2.89 9.00 -17.91
CA ARG A 242 1.61 9.43 -18.49
C ARG A 242 0.45 8.62 -17.94
N VAL A 243 0.68 7.37 -17.55
CA VAL A 243 -0.31 6.51 -16.89
C VAL A 243 -0.87 7.15 -15.61
N ILE A 244 -0.03 7.69 -14.72
CA ILE A 244 -0.54 8.34 -13.49
C ILE A 244 -1.23 9.66 -13.78
N LEU A 245 -0.75 10.41 -14.78
CA LEU A 245 -1.36 11.69 -15.16
C LEU A 245 -2.78 11.48 -15.71
N VAL A 246 -2.96 10.47 -16.57
CA VAL A 246 -4.28 10.06 -17.05
C VAL A 246 -5.14 9.57 -15.89
N LYS A 247 -4.59 8.76 -14.96
CA LYS A 247 -5.36 8.26 -13.81
C LYS A 247 -5.80 9.35 -12.84
N LEU A 248 -4.96 10.36 -12.64
CA LEU A 248 -5.29 11.53 -11.84
C LEU A 248 -6.37 12.38 -12.52
N ALA A 249 -6.34 12.52 -13.85
CA ALA A 249 -7.39 13.18 -14.62
C ALA A 249 -8.74 12.43 -14.52
N ASP A 250 -8.72 11.11 -14.70
CA ASP A 250 -9.87 10.20 -14.46
C ASP A 250 -10.44 10.41 -13.05
N ARG A 251 -9.59 10.31 -12.03
CA ARG A 251 -10.02 10.50 -10.63
C ARG A 251 -10.60 11.89 -10.38
N THR A 252 -10.02 12.93 -10.93
CA THR A 252 -10.51 14.31 -10.81
C THR A 252 -11.91 14.44 -11.42
N HIS A 253 -12.12 13.90 -12.62
CA HIS A 253 -13.44 13.92 -13.25
C HIS A 253 -14.48 13.09 -12.48
N ASN A 254 -14.08 11.94 -11.92
CA ASN A 254 -14.94 11.11 -11.07
C ASN A 254 -15.38 11.83 -9.80
N VAL A 255 -14.47 12.55 -9.15
CA VAL A 255 -14.75 13.29 -7.92
C VAL A 255 -15.64 14.51 -8.18
N ARG A 256 -15.49 15.20 -9.33
CA ARG A 256 -16.41 16.28 -9.78
C ARG A 256 -17.86 15.81 -9.91
N THR A 257 -18.05 14.55 -10.31
CA THR A 257 -19.36 13.98 -10.64
C THR A 257 -19.88 13.01 -9.58
N LEU A 258 -19.25 13.00 -8.40
CA LEU A 258 -19.53 12.07 -7.30
C LEU A 258 -20.93 12.25 -6.69
N LYS A 259 -21.59 13.39 -6.95
CA LYS A 259 -22.94 13.74 -6.47
C LYS A 259 -24.03 12.70 -6.81
N PHE A 260 -23.87 11.94 -7.88
CA PHE A 260 -24.85 10.95 -8.35
C PHE A 260 -24.61 9.52 -7.84
N VAL A 261 -23.56 9.31 -7.05
CA VAL A 261 -23.18 7.99 -6.50
C VAL A 261 -23.81 7.81 -5.11
N PRO A 262 -24.16 6.59 -4.66
CA PRO A 262 -24.69 6.38 -3.31
C PRO A 262 -23.71 6.84 -2.22
N ALA A 263 -24.23 7.40 -1.12
CA ALA A 263 -23.44 8.04 -0.05
C ALA A 263 -22.27 7.18 0.48
N GLN A 264 -22.47 5.87 0.63
CA GLN A 264 -21.40 4.96 1.06
C GLN A 264 -20.22 4.94 0.08
N LYS A 265 -20.51 4.80 -1.22
CA LYS A 265 -19.50 4.82 -2.28
C LYS A 265 -18.88 6.22 -2.45
N GLN A 266 -19.63 7.29 -2.19
CA GLN A 266 -19.06 8.65 -2.17
C GLN A 266 -17.96 8.77 -1.10
N LYS A 267 -18.23 8.31 0.13
CA LYS A 267 -17.25 8.33 1.22
C LYS A 267 -16.04 7.43 0.92
N GLU A 268 -16.25 6.25 0.34
CA GLU A 268 -15.17 5.35 -0.07
C GLU A 268 -14.25 6.02 -1.11
N VAL A 269 -14.82 6.57 -2.19
CA VAL A 269 -14.07 7.26 -3.25
C VAL A 269 -13.37 8.52 -2.73
N ALA A 270 -14.04 9.31 -1.88
CA ALA A 270 -13.45 10.50 -1.29
C ALA A 270 -12.29 10.16 -0.34
N ARG A 271 -12.40 9.08 0.45
CA ARG A 271 -11.33 8.61 1.32
C ARG A 271 -10.14 8.09 0.51
N GLU A 272 -10.39 7.28 -0.52
CA GLU A 272 -9.36 6.82 -1.45
C GLU A 272 -8.64 7.99 -2.13
N THR A 273 -9.40 9.01 -2.55
CA THR A 273 -8.88 10.23 -3.17
C THR A 273 -7.96 10.99 -2.24
N LEU A 274 -8.38 11.18 -0.99
CA LEU A 274 -7.61 11.90 0.02
C LEU A 274 -6.37 11.12 0.47
N ASP A 275 -6.50 9.80 0.58
CA ASP A 275 -5.46 8.92 1.10
C ASP A 275 -4.37 8.60 0.06
N LEU A 276 -4.70 8.60 -1.24
CA LEU A 276 -3.80 8.15 -2.30
C LEU A 276 -3.56 9.21 -3.37
N TYR A 277 -4.62 9.66 -4.05
CA TYR A 277 -4.48 10.47 -5.27
C TYR A 277 -4.05 11.92 -4.98
N ALA A 278 -4.58 12.55 -3.93
CA ALA A 278 -4.17 13.91 -3.54
C ALA A 278 -2.67 13.99 -3.14
N PRO A 279 -2.15 13.07 -2.29
CA PRO A 279 -0.70 12.99 -2.02
C PRO A 279 0.15 12.73 -3.26
N LEU A 280 -0.31 11.87 -4.18
CA LEU A 280 0.39 11.61 -5.44
C LEU A 280 0.46 12.86 -6.32
N ALA A 281 -0.67 13.57 -6.49
CA ALA A 281 -0.70 14.85 -7.21
C ALA A 281 0.25 15.88 -6.56
N HIS A 282 0.32 15.92 -5.23
CA HIS A 282 1.25 16.78 -4.49
C HIS A 282 2.73 16.44 -4.76
N ARG A 283 3.08 15.15 -4.80
CA ARG A 283 4.45 14.69 -5.10
C ARG A 283 4.85 14.96 -6.56
N LEU A 284 3.90 14.85 -7.49
CA LEU A 284 4.10 15.21 -8.90
C LEU A 284 4.14 16.73 -9.14
N GLY A 285 3.86 17.53 -8.10
CA GLY A 285 3.85 18.99 -8.18
C GLY A 285 2.60 19.59 -8.83
N ILE A 286 1.57 18.79 -9.11
CA ILE A 286 0.32 19.24 -9.77
C ILE A 286 -0.60 19.80 -8.70
N PHE A 287 -0.35 21.06 -8.35
CA PHE A 287 -0.91 21.64 -7.14
C PHE A 287 -2.40 22.01 -7.28
N TRP A 288 -2.83 22.50 -8.46
CA TRP A 288 -4.24 22.83 -8.69
C TRP A 288 -5.15 21.60 -8.55
N MET A 289 -4.70 20.44 -9.05
CA MET A 289 -5.45 19.20 -8.98
C MET A 289 -5.49 18.67 -7.55
N LYS A 290 -4.37 18.74 -6.83
CA LYS A 290 -4.32 18.42 -5.39
C LYS A 290 -5.40 19.18 -4.61
N ILE A 291 -5.47 20.51 -4.78
CA ILE A 291 -6.47 21.35 -4.11
C ILE A 291 -7.88 20.84 -4.39
N GLU A 292 -8.18 20.60 -5.67
CA GLU A 292 -9.51 20.22 -6.11
C GLU A 292 -9.91 18.85 -5.54
N LEU A 293 -9.00 17.88 -5.56
CA LEU A 293 -9.19 16.57 -4.97
C LEU A 293 -9.40 16.66 -3.45
N GLU A 294 -8.61 17.47 -2.75
CA GLU A 294 -8.72 17.67 -1.29
C GLU A 294 -10.03 18.36 -0.88
N ASP A 295 -10.37 19.48 -1.51
CA ASP A 295 -11.58 20.26 -1.18
C ASP A 295 -12.86 19.48 -1.53
N THR A 296 -12.87 18.79 -2.66
CA THR A 296 -14.04 17.97 -3.03
C THR A 296 -14.16 16.74 -2.15
N SER A 297 -13.03 16.12 -1.75
CA SER A 297 -13.07 15.00 -0.80
C SER A 297 -13.57 15.45 0.57
N LEU A 298 -13.17 16.63 1.05
CA LEU A 298 -13.67 17.20 2.30
C LEU A 298 -15.19 17.35 2.29
N ARG A 299 -15.75 17.84 1.17
CA ARG A 299 -17.20 18.00 1.01
C ARG A 299 -18.00 16.72 1.25
N TYR A 300 -17.47 15.57 0.86
CA TYR A 300 -18.17 14.28 1.00
C TYR A 300 -17.82 13.54 2.30
N LEU A 301 -16.62 13.75 2.84
CA LEU A 301 -16.20 13.13 4.10
C LEU A 301 -16.80 13.84 5.31
N GLU A 302 -16.76 15.18 5.34
CA GLU A 302 -17.18 16.04 6.45
C GLU A 302 -18.06 17.19 5.93
N PRO A 303 -19.31 16.91 5.49
CA PRO A 303 -20.16 17.90 4.83
C PRO A 303 -20.53 19.09 5.74
N GLU A 304 -20.73 18.84 7.03
CA GLU A 304 -21.09 19.87 8.02
C GLU A 304 -19.97 20.93 8.14
N VAL A 305 -18.73 20.45 8.30
CA VAL A 305 -17.54 21.31 8.38
C VAL A 305 -17.35 22.08 7.08
N TYR A 306 -17.56 21.43 5.93
CA TYR A 306 -17.41 22.09 4.63
C TYR A 306 -18.40 23.25 4.44
N GLU A 307 -19.68 23.07 4.80
CA GLU A 307 -20.68 24.15 4.71
C GLU A 307 -20.44 25.26 5.75
N GLU A 308 -19.96 24.94 6.95
CA GLU A 308 -19.52 25.95 7.94
C GLU A 308 -18.35 26.79 7.40
N LEU A 309 -17.33 26.14 6.83
CA LEU A 309 -16.19 26.84 6.21
C LEU A 309 -16.65 27.77 5.09
N LYS A 310 -17.55 27.29 4.23
CA LYS A 310 -18.07 28.03 3.09
C LYS A 310 -18.89 29.25 3.50
N THR A 311 -19.76 29.11 4.51
CA THR A 311 -20.57 30.22 5.04
C THR A 311 -19.71 31.28 5.73
N MET A 312 -18.75 30.87 6.57
CA MET A 312 -17.84 31.81 7.25
C MET A 312 -16.96 32.59 6.26
N VAL A 313 -16.39 31.88 5.28
CA VAL A 313 -15.59 32.50 4.21
C VAL A 313 -16.47 33.47 3.40
N ALA A 314 -17.73 33.14 3.13
CA ALA A 314 -18.64 34.06 2.46
C ALA A 314 -18.95 35.32 3.31
N ALA A 315 -19.18 35.17 4.61
CA ALA A 315 -19.56 36.27 5.52
C ALA A 315 -18.50 37.37 5.61
N LYS A 316 -17.20 37.01 5.65
CA LYS A 316 -16.08 37.96 5.73
C LYS A 316 -15.42 38.24 4.37
N LYS A 317 -16.15 38.12 3.26
CA LYS A 317 -15.57 38.26 1.92
C LYS A 317 -15.18 39.71 1.61
N GLU A 318 -16.07 40.67 1.88
CA GLU A 318 -15.85 42.09 1.53
C GLU A 318 -14.72 42.71 2.37
N GLU A 319 -14.76 42.52 3.70
CA GLU A 319 -13.71 42.96 4.62
C GLU A 319 -12.33 42.41 4.22
N ARG A 320 -12.25 41.11 3.88
CA ARG A 320 -11.00 40.50 3.41
C ARG A 320 -10.55 41.04 2.06
N GLN A 321 -11.47 41.30 1.14
CA GLN A 321 -11.10 41.84 -0.17
C GLN A 321 -10.54 43.26 -0.03
N ALA A 322 -11.16 44.10 0.81
CA ALA A 322 -10.67 45.44 1.10
C ALA A 322 -9.26 45.40 1.70
N TYR A 323 -9.04 44.56 2.72
CA TYR A 323 -7.72 44.37 3.33
C TYR A 323 -6.68 43.79 2.35
N THR A 324 -7.08 42.84 1.49
CA THR A 324 -6.20 42.27 0.47
C THR A 324 -5.75 43.34 -0.52
N ASN A 325 -6.68 44.18 -0.98
CA ASN A 325 -6.38 45.28 -1.91
C ASN A 325 -5.48 46.33 -1.26
N GLU A 326 -5.71 46.67 0.01
CA GLU A 326 -4.86 47.61 0.76
C GLU A 326 -3.41 47.10 0.84
N VAL A 327 -3.21 45.86 1.28
CA VAL A 327 -1.88 45.26 1.39
C VAL A 327 -1.21 45.11 0.02
N MET A 328 -1.96 44.73 -1.02
CA MET A 328 -1.45 44.66 -2.39
C MET A 328 -0.93 46.02 -2.87
N ASN A 329 -1.71 47.08 -2.69
CA ASN A 329 -1.32 48.43 -3.10
C ASN A 329 -0.06 48.93 -2.36
N ILE A 330 0.09 48.60 -1.07
CA ILE A 330 1.29 48.95 -0.30
C ILE A 330 2.51 48.20 -0.82
N LEU A 331 2.37 46.88 -1.07
CA LEU A 331 3.45 46.05 -1.61
C LEU A 331 3.88 46.52 -2.99
N GLU A 332 2.93 46.74 -3.91
CA GLU A 332 3.22 47.16 -5.28
C GLU A 332 3.93 48.51 -5.33
N LYS A 333 3.44 49.51 -4.58
CA LYS A 333 4.10 50.84 -4.51
C LYS A 333 5.53 50.73 -4.02
N SER A 334 5.76 50.04 -2.90
CA SER A 334 7.09 49.90 -2.30
C SER A 334 8.08 49.16 -3.20
N LEU A 335 7.61 48.15 -3.93
CA LEU A 335 8.45 47.41 -4.88
C LEU A 335 8.85 48.30 -6.07
N VAL A 336 7.90 49.09 -6.60
CA VAL A 336 8.15 50.01 -7.72
C VAL A 336 9.09 51.15 -7.30
N ASP A 337 8.89 51.73 -6.12
CA ASP A 337 9.73 52.83 -5.59
C ASP A 337 11.21 52.43 -5.43
N GLN A 338 11.47 51.14 -5.23
CA GLN A 338 12.83 50.57 -5.10
C GLN A 338 13.39 50.02 -6.43
N GLY A 339 12.72 50.30 -7.56
CA GLY A 339 13.22 49.99 -8.91
C GLY A 339 12.80 48.62 -9.47
N LEU A 340 11.85 47.91 -8.83
CA LEU A 340 11.29 46.65 -9.35
C LEU A 340 9.99 46.92 -10.12
N THR A 341 10.08 47.15 -11.43
CA THR A 341 8.92 47.51 -12.27
C THR A 341 8.11 46.33 -12.78
N ASN A 342 8.72 45.13 -12.90
CA ASN A 342 8.09 43.94 -13.48
C ASN A 342 7.68 42.93 -12.40
N VAL A 343 6.91 43.37 -11.41
CA VAL A 343 6.47 42.52 -10.30
C VAL A 343 4.95 42.43 -10.25
N VAL A 344 4.43 41.21 -10.16
CA VAL A 344 2.99 40.96 -10.02
C VAL A 344 2.71 40.50 -8.60
N VAL A 345 1.93 41.29 -7.85
CA VAL A 345 1.46 40.92 -6.52
C VAL A 345 0.04 40.37 -6.65
N THR A 346 -0.22 39.21 -6.06
CA THR A 346 -1.55 38.59 -6.06
C THR A 346 -1.94 38.14 -4.66
N GLY A 347 -3.18 38.44 -4.27
CA GLY A 347 -3.81 37.87 -3.09
C GLY A 347 -4.24 36.44 -3.36
N ARG A 348 -3.85 35.52 -2.47
CA ARG A 348 -4.20 34.10 -2.54
C ARG A 348 -5.02 33.70 -1.32
N ALA A 349 -6.25 33.26 -1.56
CA ALA A 349 -7.06 32.60 -0.54
C ALA A 349 -6.54 31.19 -0.25
N LYS A 350 -6.53 30.78 1.02
CA LYS A 350 -6.29 29.40 1.42
C LYS A 350 -7.51 28.52 1.11
N HIS A 351 -7.23 27.31 0.62
CA HIS A 351 -8.24 26.31 0.27
C HIS A 351 -8.89 25.69 1.52
N PHE A 352 -10.10 25.15 1.38
CA PHE A 352 -10.91 24.72 2.52
C PHE A 352 -10.26 23.60 3.32
N TYR A 353 -9.71 22.60 2.63
CA TYR A 353 -9.03 21.49 3.28
C TYR A 353 -7.78 21.92 4.06
N SER A 354 -7.03 22.90 3.55
CA SER A 354 -5.89 23.47 4.27
C SER A 354 -6.31 24.22 5.55
N ILE A 355 -7.47 24.88 5.53
CA ILE A 355 -8.05 25.53 6.72
C ILE A 355 -8.50 24.45 7.72
N TYR A 356 -9.20 23.42 7.25
CA TYR A 356 -9.61 22.28 8.06
C TYR A 356 -8.42 21.57 8.73
N GLN A 357 -7.34 21.32 7.99
CA GLN A 357 -6.12 20.70 8.52
C GLN A 357 -5.45 21.59 9.60
N LYS A 358 -5.49 22.91 9.44
CA LYS A 358 -5.02 23.86 10.47
C LYS A 358 -5.89 23.83 11.72
N MET A 359 -7.21 23.77 11.57
CA MET A 359 -8.13 23.63 12.70
C MET A 359 -7.85 22.35 13.48
N ARG A 360 -7.75 21.21 12.77
CA ARG A 360 -7.49 19.90 13.39
C ARG A 360 -6.13 19.85 14.09
N SER A 361 -5.07 20.37 13.47
CA SER A 361 -3.72 20.37 14.06
C SER A 361 -3.58 21.28 15.28
N ARG A 362 -4.30 22.40 15.31
CA ARG A 362 -4.32 23.34 16.45
C ARG A 362 -5.44 23.05 17.46
N ARG A 363 -6.27 22.02 17.23
CA ARG A 363 -7.45 21.65 18.03
C ARG A 363 -8.41 22.82 18.25
N LEU A 364 -8.59 23.67 17.23
CA LEU A 364 -9.53 24.80 17.27
C LEU A 364 -10.95 24.27 17.07
N LYS A 365 -11.89 24.75 17.90
CA LYS A 365 -13.31 24.33 17.81
C LYS A 365 -14.10 25.17 16.83
N HIS A 366 -13.70 26.43 16.63
CA HIS A 366 -14.41 27.37 15.77
C HIS A 366 -13.50 27.90 14.66
N VAL A 367 -14.04 28.04 13.46
CA VAL A 367 -13.29 28.56 12.31
C VAL A 367 -12.89 30.04 12.49
N SER A 368 -13.64 30.80 13.30
CA SER A 368 -13.37 32.21 13.62
C SER A 368 -11.99 32.44 14.27
N GLU A 369 -11.43 31.41 14.92
CA GLU A 369 -10.12 31.44 15.57
C GLU A 369 -8.96 31.26 14.59
N VAL A 370 -9.24 30.87 13.34
CA VAL A 370 -8.21 30.68 12.31
C VAL A 370 -7.74 32.04 11.78
N GLN A 371 -6.72 32.58 12.45
CA GLN A 371 -5.89 33.65 11.93
C GLN A 371 -5.05 33.11 10.74
N ASP A 372 -4.73 33.96 9.77
CA ASP A 372 -3.95 33.64 8.54
C ASP A 372 -4.76 32.96 7.41
N LEU A 373 -5.91 33.50 7.00
CA LEU A 373 -6.69 33.02 5.84
C LEU A 373 -6.13 33.49 4.48
N ILE A 374 -5.42 34.61 4.47
CA ILE A 374 -4.87 35.23 3.25
C ILE A 374 -3.36 34.98 3.22
N ALA A 375 -2.85 34.68 2.03
CA ALA A 375 -1.44 34.72 1.73
C ALA A 375 -1.23 35.62 0.51
N PHE A 376 -0.07 36.26 0.41
CA PHE A 376 0.27 37.10 -0.73
C PHE A 376 1.37 36.42 -1.54
N ARG A 377 1.30 36.56 -2.85
CA ARG A 377 2.27 36.00 -3.77
C ARG A 377 2.86 37.13 -4.61
N ILE A 378 4.18 37.22 -4.61
CA ILE A 378 4.98 38.17 -5.38
C ILE A 378 5.68 37.37 -6.48
N LEU A 379 5.39 37.71 -7.73
CA LEU A 379 6.01 37.11 -8.91
C LEU A 379 7.04 38.06 -9.50
N THR A 380 8.29 37.63 -9.56
CA THR A 380 9.40 38.38 -10.19
C THR A 380 9.84 37.72 -11.50
N GLU A 381 10.71 38.39 -12.26
CA GLU A 381 11.31 37.80 -13.46
C GLU A 381 12.53 36.97 -13.08
N ASP A 382 13.43 37.56 -12.28
CA ASP A 382 14.71 36.96 -11.93
C ASP A 382 14.80 36.48 -10.49
N LEU A 383 15.77 35.59 -10.25
CA LEU A 383 16.12 35.08 -8.92
C LEU A 383 16.74 36.16 -8.03
N SER A 384 17.55 37.08 -8.58
CA SER A 384 18.08 38.22 -7.83
C SER A 384 16.95 39.11 -7.29
N GLN A 385 15.95 39.38 -8.13
CA GLN A 385 14.76 40.15 -7.75
C GLN A 385 13.95 39.48 -6.64
N CYS A 386 13.93 38.14 -6.53
CA CYS A 386 13.26 37.46 -5.42
C CYS A 386 13.87 37.86 -4.06
N TYR A 387 15.20 37.91 -3.96
CA TYR A 387 15.87 38.28 -2.70
C TYR A 387 15.81 39.79 -2.44
N GLN A 388 15.82 40.62 -3.49
CA GLN A 388 15.58 42.06 -3.35
C GLN A 388 14.16 42.32 -2.82
N ALA A 389 13.14 41.66 -3.39
CA ALA A 389 11.76 41.74 -2.91
C ALA A 389 11.63 41.24 -1.45
N LEU A 390 12.36 40.19 -1.07
CA LEU A 390 12.41 39.74 0.33
C LEU A 390 12.95 40.84 1.26
N GLY A 391 14.05 41.49 0.88
CA GLY A 391 14.65 42.59 1.63
C GLY A 391 13.70 43.77 1.80
N ILE A 392 12.98 44.14 0.73
CA ILE A 392 11.97 45.21 0.75
C ILE A 392 10.81 44.83 1.69
N VAL A 393 10.33 43.58 1.64
CA VAL A 393 9.26 43.12 2.56
C VAL A 393 9.70 43.16 4.02
N HIS A 394 10.96 42.80 4.32
CA HIS A 394 11.51 42.82 5.69
C HIS A 394 11.84 44.23 6.20
N SER A 395 12.11 45.19 5.30
CA SER A 395 12.29 46.60 5.69
C SER A 395 10.97 47.28 6.03
N MET A 396 9.88 46.91 5.33
CA MET A 396 8.54 47.42 5.61
C MET A 396 7.92 46.83 6.87
N TRP A 397 8.02 45.50 7.03
CA TRP A 397 7.32 44.78 8.09
C TRP A 397 8.25 43.83 8.83
N LYS A 398 8.12 43.83 10.16
CA LYS A 398 8.95 43.01 11.04
C LYS A 398 8.72 41.51 10.74
N PRO A 399 9.76 40.74 10.37
CA PRO A 399 9.63 39.31 10.15
C PRO A 399 9.46 38.56 11.47
N VAL A 400 8.64 37.51 11.45
CA VAL A 400 8.46 36.61 12.60
C VAL A 400 9.62 35.60 12.65
N PRO A 401 10.40 35.54 13.73
CA PRO A 401 11.52 34.60 13.85
C PRO A 401 11.11 33.15 13.62
N GLY A 402 11.97 32.38 12.93
CA GLY A 402 11.73 30.96 12.63
C GLY A 402 10.62 30.68 11.60
N ARG A 403 10.04 31.71 10.98
CA ARG A 403 9.00 31.58 9.93
C ARG A 403 9.48 31.93 8.52
N PHE A 404 10.76 32.27 8.36
CA PHE A 404 11.39 32.38 7.06
C PHE A 404 11.83 30.99 6.57
N LYS A 405 11.56 30.68 5.29
CA LYS A 405 12.01 29.46 4.64
C LYS A 405 12.44 29.75 3.22
N ASP A 406 13.64 29.33 2.88
CA ASP A 406 14.20 29.45 1.55
C ASP A 406 14.07 28.12 0.78
N TYR A 407 12.97 27.97 0.03
CA TYR A 407 12.81 26.82 -0.86
C TYR A 407 13.44 27.04 -2.24
N ILE A 408 14.10 28.18 -2.48
CA ILE A 408 14.88 28.39 -3.71
C ILE A 408 16.23 27.68 -3.57
N ALA A 409 16.92 27.91 -2.44
CA ALA A 409 18.18 27.24 -2.11
C ALA A 409 17.97 25.75 -1.78
N LEU A 410 16.91 25.43 -1.03
CA LEU A 410 16.54 24.07 -0.65
C LEU A 410 15.18 23.69 -1.25
N PRO A 411 15.14 23.31 -2.55
CA PRO A 411 13.89 22.94 -3.21
C PRO A 411 13.24 21.73 -2.55
N LYS A 412 11.90 21.70 -2.55
CA LYS A 412 11.16 20.52 -2.11
C LYS A 412 11.29 19.36 -3.12
N PRO A 413 10.99 18.12 -2.74
CA PRO A 413 11.07 16.95 -3.64
C PRO A 413 10.22 17.08 -4.90
N ASN A 414 9.07 17.75 -4.78
CA ASN A 414 8.18 18.04 -5.91
C ASN A 414 8.63 19.26 -6.74
N MET A 415 9.92 19.64 -6.64
CA MET A 415 10.55 20.76 -7.33
C MET A 415 9.97 22.15 -6.98
N TYR A 416 9.13 22.23 -5.95
CA TYR A 416 8.59 23.50 -5.50
C TYR A 416 9.70 24.43 -5.00
N ARG A 417 9.75 25.63 -5.59
CA ARG A 417 10.70 26.71 -5.28
C ARG A 417 9.96 28.01 -4.98
N SER A 418 10.25 28.60 -3.83
CA SER A 418 9.74 29.91 -3.41
C SER A 418 10.39 30.34 -2.08
N LEU A 419 10.54 31.63 -1.85
CA LEU A 419 10.84 32.18 -0.54
C LEU A 419 9.54 32.38 0.23
N HIS A 420 9.45 31.82 1.43
CA HIS A 420 8.30 32.00 2.32
C HIS A 420 8.73 32.83 3.51
N THR A 421 8.02 33.92 3.77
CA THR A 421 8.22 34.73 4.97
C THR A 421 6.90 35.05 5.62
N THR A 422 6.86 35.06 6.96
CA THR A 422 5.72 35.57 7.72
C THR A 422 6.14 36.87 8.38
N VAL A 423 5.36 37.93 8.17
CA VAL A 423 5.63 39.28 8.67
C VAL A 423 4.41 39.82 9.41
N ILE A 424 4.61 40.81 10.28
CA ILE A 424 3.52 41.51 10.97
C ILE A 424 3.16 42.73 10.12
N GLY A 425 2.04 42.64 9.41
CA GLY A 425 1.57 43.66 8.48
C GLY A 425 0.65 44.71 9.12
N PRO A 426 -0.07 45.49 8.28
CA PRO A 426 -1.00 46.53 8.73
C PRO A 426 -2.06 45.97 9.69
N GLY A 427 -2.46 46.75 10.69
CA GLY A 427 -3.42 46.31 11.70
C GLY A 427 -2.92 45.19 12.63
N GLY A 428 -1.61 44.93 12.67
CA GLY A 428 -0.99 43.93 13.54
C GLY A 428 -1.26 42.47 13.13
N GLN A 429 -1.84 42.24 11.95
CA GLN A 429 -2.14 40.91 11.47
C GLN A 429 -0.89 40.22 10.92
N ARG A 430 -0.83 38.90 11.09
CA ARG A 430 0.25 38.09 10.50
C ARG A 430 -0.04 37.84 9.02
N ILE A 431 0.91 38.18 8.18
CA ILE A 431 0.83 38.04 6.74
C ILE A 431 1.89 37.05 6.27
N GLU A 432 1.46 36.07 5.47
CA GLU A 432 2.35 35.12 4.81
C GLU A 432 2.60 35.60 3.37
N VAL A 433 3.86 35.88 3.04
CA VAL A 433 4.29 36.33 1.71
C VAL A 433 5.13 35.24 1.05
N GLN A 434 4.77 34.89 -0.18
CA GLN A 434 5.46 33.92 -1.03
C GLN A 434 6.09 34.66 -2.21
N ILE A 435 7.40 34.57 -2.36
CA ILE A 435 8.14 35.24 -3.43
C ILE A 435 8.74 34.17 -4.34
N ARG A 436 8.56 34.29 -5.65
CA ARG A 436 9.10 33.35 -6.64
C ARG A 436 9.10 33.96 -8.03
N THR A 437 9.85 33.38 -8.96
CA THR A 437 9.81 33.81 -10.35
C THR A 437 8.55 33.31 -11.07
N SER A 438 8.25 33.91 -12.23
CA SER A 438 7.17 33.43 -13.11
C SER A 438 7.37 31.98 -13.58
N GLU A 439 8.63 31.57 -13.83
CA GLU A 439 8.96 30.18 -14.16
C GLU A 439 8.71 29.25 -12.97
N MET A 440 9.22 29.60 -11.78
CA MET A 440 8.97 28.84 -10.55
C MET A 440 7.48 28.75 -10.23
N HIS A 441 6.71 29.78 -10.59
CA HIS A 441 5.25 29.75 -10.45
C HIS A 441 4.60 28.71 -11.36
N ARG A 442 4.98 28.64 -12.65
CA ARG A 442 4.47 27.62 -13.58
C ARG A 442 4.77 26.22 -13.07
N VAL A 443 6.03 25.95 -12.70
CA VAL A 443 6.46 24.66 -12.12
C VAL A 443 5.67 24.31 -10.85
N ALA A 444 5.36 25.30 -10.01
CA ALA A 444 4.65 25.05 -8.76
C ALA A 444 3.12 24.84 -8.91
N GLU A 445 2.50 25.27 -10.01
CA GLU A 445 1.07 25.01 -10.26
C GLU A 445 0.87 23.79 -11.16
N GLU A 446 1.62 23.73 -12.27
CA GLU A 446 1.48 22.72 -13.32
C GLU A 446 2.40 21.50 -13.10
N GLY A 447 3.37 21.58 -12.18
CA GLY A 447 4.22 20.45 -11.80
C GLY A 447 5.09 19.93 -12.95
N ILE A 448 5.22 18.60 -13.01
CA ILE A 448 5.99 17.88 -14.05
C ILE A 448 5.38 18.09 -15.45
N ALA A 449 4.07 18.36 -15.56
CA ALA A 449 3.39 18.51 -16.84
C ALA A 449 3.88 19.74 -17.64
N ALA A 450 4.24 20.82 -16.95
CA ALA A 450 4.78 22.04 -17.59
C ALA A 450 6.11 21.83 -18.32
N HIS A 451 6.89 20.82 -17.92
CA HIS A 451 8.25 20.59 -18.44
C HIS A 451 8.28 19.53 -19.55
N TRP A 452 7.24 18.71 -19.73
CA TRP A 452 7.23 17.61 -20.70
C TRP A 452 7.16 18.10 -22.15
N MET A 453 6.37 19.14 -22.44
CA MET A 453 6.27 19.72 -23.79
C MET A 453 7.56 20.44 -24.26
N TYR A 454 8.43 20.87 -23.33
CA TYR A 454 9.53 21.79 -23.67
C TYR A 454 10.86 21.12 -24.00
N LYS A 455 10.99 19.79 -23.85
CA LYS A 455 12.21 19.06 -24.20
C LYS A 455 11.92 17.82 -25.03
N GLY A 456 11.77 18.05 -26.34
CA GLY A 456 12.20 17.07 -27.31
C GLY A 456 13.71 16.81 -27.14
N GLU A 457 14.05 15.55 -26.85
CA GLU A 457 15.34 14.91 -27.13
C GLU A 457 16.62 15.31 -26.36
N SER A 458 16.64 16.21 -25.38
CA SER A 458 17.92 16.48 -24.68
C SER A 458 17.86 16.96 -23.22
N LYS A 459 17.96 16.00 -22.28
CA LYS A 459 18.83 15.96 -21.07
C LYS A 459 18.34 14.86 -20.10
N GLY A 460 18.58 13.58 -20.44
CA GLY A 460 18.12 12.42 -19.65
C GLY A 460 18.67 12.31 -18.21
N VAL A 461 19.69 13.08 -17.83
CA VAL A 461 20.30 13.02 -16.48
C VAL A 461 19.45 13.71 -15.41
N GLU A 462 18.73 14.78 -15.77
CA GLU A 462 17.91 15.55 -14.82
C GLU A 462 16.55 14.87 -14.59
N GLU A 463 15.97 14.28 -15.64
CA GLU A 463 14.78 13.41 -15.55
C GLU A 463 15.04 12.18 -14.68
N ALA A 464 16.19 11.52 -14.86
CA ALA A 464 16.55 10.35 -14.04
C ALA A 464 16.60 10.67 -12.53
N ARG A 465 17.05 11.88 -12.14
CA ARG A 465 17.02 12.33 -10.73
C ARG A 465 15.60 12.67 -10.25
N ARG A 466 14.77 13.28 -11.09
CA ARG A 466 13.37 13.65 -10.77
C ARG A 466 12.50 12.44 -10.46
N PHE A 467 12.79 11.30 -11.07
CA PHE A 467 12.06 10.04 -10.90
C PHE A 467 12.78 9.02 -10.01
N ALA A 468 13.84 9.43 -9.30
CA ALA A 468 14.57 8.54 -8.40
C ALA A 468 13.66 7.97 -7.30
N TRP A 469 12.70 8.76 -6.79
CA TRP A 469 11.75 8.29 -5.78
C TRP A 469 10.78 7.23 -6.35
N LEU A 470 10.34 7.38 -7.61
CA LEU A 470 9.48 6.39 -8.28
C LEU A 470 10.23 5.08 -8.53
N ARG A 471 11.49 5.15 -8.99
CA ARG A 471 12.33 3.94 -9.13
C ARG A 471 12.57 3.25 -7.78
N GLN A 472 12.80 4.02 -6.72
CA GLN A 472 12.92 3.48 -5.37
C GLN A 472 11.64 2.77 -4.91
N LEU A 473 10.46 3.33 -5.23
CA LEU A 473 9.19 2.66 -4.94
C LEU A 473 9.01 1.37 -5.75
N VAL A 474 9.47 1.34 -7.00
CA VAL A 474 9.34 0.17 -7.88
C VAL A 474 10.31 -0.95 -7.49
N GLU A 475 11.56 -0.63 -7.17
CA GLU A 475 12.50 -1.59 -6.59
C GLU A 475 11.94 -2.21 -5.30
N TRP A 476 11.20 -1.42 -4.53
CA TRP A 476 10.56 -1.89 -3.32
C TRP A 476 9.32 -2.76 -3.60
N VAL A 477 8.51 -2.42 -4.61
CA VAL A 477 7.42 -3.28 -5.13
C VAL A 477 7.93 -4.68 -5.48
N GLN A 478 9.15 -4.80 -6.01
CA GLN A 478 9.73 -6.10 -6.36
C GLN A 478 10.21 -6.92 -5.14
N GLN A 479 10.39 -6.28 -3.97
CA GLN A 479 10.95 -6.92 -2.78
C GLN A 479 9.89 -7.36 -1.76
N LEU A 480 8.69 -6.78 -1.79
CA LEU A 480 7.60 -7.17 -0.90
C LEU A 480 6.66 -8.20 -1.53
N ASN A 481 6.44 -9.29 -0.81
CA ASN A 481 5.49 -10.33 -1.21
C ASN A 481 4.07 -10.08 -0.68
N ASP A 482 3.90 -9.21 0.34
CA ASP A 482 2.59 -8.92 0.95
C ASP A 482 2.01 -7.57 0.45
N PRO A 483 0.85 -7.57 -0.24
CA PRO A 483 0.17 -6.37 -0.71
C PRO A 483 -0.30 -5.41 0.39
N GLN A 484 -0.66 -5.90 1.59
CA GLN A 484 -1.18 -5.04 2.66
C GLN A 484 -0.05 -4.24 3.35
N GLU A 485 1.07 -4.90 3.65
CA GLU A 485 2.28 -4.24 4.16
C GLU A 485 2.77 -3.18 3.17
N PHE A 486 2.66 -3.47 1.87
CA PHE A 486 2.98 -2.54 0.80
C PHE A 486 2.12 -1.26 0.86
N LEU A 487 0.79 -1.36 0.87
CA LEU A 487 -0.06 -0.16 0.91
C LEU A 487 0.21 0.70 2.13
N HIS A 488 0.41 0.08 3.29
CA HIS A 488 0.67 0.81 4.53
C HIS A 488 1.96 1.63 4.42
N SER A 489 3.06 1.02 3.97
CA SER A 489 4.33 1.71 3.84
C SER A 489 4.36 2.73 2.71
N VAL A 490 3.63 2.53 1.59
CA VAL A 490 3.50 3.58 0.57
C VAL A 490 2.79 4.79 1.16
N LYS A 491 1.70 4.57 1.92
CA LYS A 491 1.00 5.67 2.59
C LYS A 491 1.94 6.43 3.52
N GLU A 492 2.67 5.74 4.40
CA GLU A 492 3.63 6.39 5.30
C GLU A 492 4.65 7.25 4.55
N ASP A 493 5.26 6.73 3.48
CA ASP A 493 6.18 7.51 2.66
C ASP A 493 5.48 8.73 2.06
N LEU A 494 4.31 8.55 1.42
CA LEU A 494 3.56 9.63 0.77
C LEU A 494 3.15 10.79 1.71
N PHE A 495 2.95 10.50 3.00
CA PHE A 495 2.39 11.46 3.96
C PHE A 495 3.40 12.23 4.82
N GLU A 496 4.63 11.73 4.98
CA GLU A 496 5.53 12.32 5.96
C GLU A 496 6.24 13.59 5.48
N LYS A 497 6.34 14.56 6.38
CA LYS A 497 7.13 15.78 6.15
C LYS A 497 8.59 15.38 6.14
N GLU A 498 9.34 15.74 5.12
CA GLU A 498 10.75 15.42 5.10
C GLU A 498 11.59 16.36 5.97
N VAL A 499 12.64 15.79 6.56
CA VAL A 499 13.76 16.48 7.17
C VAL A 499 15.01 16.31 6.31
N PHE A 500 15.74 17.41 6.14
CA PHE A 500 16.95 17.49 5.34
C PHE A 500 18.17 17.45 6.25
N VAL A 501 19.03 16.47 6.02
CA VAL A 501 20.20 16.16 6.84
C VAL A 501 21.44 16.16 5.95
N PHE A 502 22.53 16.73 6.45
CA PHE A 502 23.80 16.81 5.75
C PHE A 502 24.72 15.65 6.14
N SER A 503 25.43 15.10 5.15
CA SER A 503 26.60 14.25 5.38
C SER A 503 27.80 15.12 5.78
N PRO A 504 28.85 14.53 6.40
CA PRO A 504 30.09 15.26 6.69
C PRO A 504 30.79 15.77 5.43
N LYS A 505 30.48 15.20 4.26
CA LYS A 505 31.00 15.62 2.95
C LYS A 505 30.18 16.74 2.31
N GLY A 506 29.05 17.13 2.93
CA GLY A 506 28.13 18.14 2.41
C GLY A 506 27.00 17.60 1.54
N ASP A 507 26.84 16.27 1.43
CA ASP A 507 25.74 15.68 0.66
C ASP A 507 24.42 15.85 1.42
N LEU A 508 23.35 16.23 0.70
CA LEU A 508 22.03 16.43 1.28
C LEU A 508 21.18 15.16 1.16
N TYR A 509 20.70 14.65 2.29
CA TYR A 509 19.77 13.52 2.36
C TYR A 509 18.41 13.96 2.89
N ALA A 510 17.36 13.55 2.19
CA ALA A 510 15.98 13.70 2.65
C ALA A 510 15.51 12.42 3.37
N LEU A 511 14.97 12.60 4.57
CA LEU A 511 14.45 11.56 5.44
C LEU A 511 13.05 11.95 5.94
N PRO A 512 12.18 11.00 6.31
CA PRO A 512 10.91 11.34 6.94
C PRO A 512 11.07 11.97 8.33
N LYS A 513 10.18 12.89 8.73
CA LYS A 513 10.29 13.63 10.00
C LYS A 513 10.15 12.67 11.19
N GLY A 514 11.11 12.74 12.10
CA GLY A 514 11.17 11.83 13.26
C GLY A 514 11.99 10.57 12.98
N SER A 515 12.61 10.48 11.80
CA SER A 515 13.63 9.48 11.48
C SER A 515 14.73 9.45 12.53
N SER A 516 15.15 8.24 12.86
CA SER A 516 16.28 7.97 13.72
C SER A 516 17.60 8.02 12.96
N ILE A 517 18.70 7.92 13.69
CA ILE A 517 20.04 7.80 13.11
C ILE A 517 20.18 6.50 12.30
N ILE A 518 19.51 5.42 12.75
CA ILE A 518 19.50 4.14 12.03
C ILE A 518 18.87 4.32 10.65
N ASP A 519 17.79 5.10 10.56
CA ASP A 519 17.13 5.41 9.30
C ASP A 519 18.06 6.19 8.35
N PHE A 520 18.83 7.16 8.87
CA PHE A 520 19.86 7.86 8.10
C PHE A 520 20.95 6.90 7.59
N ALA A 521 21.44 6.01 8.46
CA ALA A 521 22.49 5.06 8.10
C ALA A 521 22.05 4.13 6.95
N TYR A 522 20.84 3.55 7.05
CA TYR A 522 20.25 2.72 5.98
C TYR A 522 19.86 3.51 4.72
N ARG A 523 19.64 4.84 4.84
CA ARG A 523 19.39 5.71 3.68
C ARG A 523 20.67 5.93 2.88
N VAL A 524 21.81 6.10 3.55
CA VAL A 524 23.13 6.26 2.91
C VAL A 524 23.56 4.95 2.26
N HIS A 525 23.64 3.86 3.04
CA HIS A 525 24.01 2.54 2.52
C HIS A 525 23.56 1.41 3.45
N SER A 526 23.14 0.27 2.90
CA SER A 526 22.66 -0.86 3.71
C SER A 526 23.74 -1.43 4.63
N GLU A 527 24.98 -1.49 4.15
CA GLU A 527 26.13 -2.00 4.93
C GLU A 527 26.53 -1.05 6.07
N LEU A 528 26.42 0.27 5.83
CA LEU A 528 26.64 1.28 6.85
C LEU A 528 25.55 1.22 7.92
N GLY A 529 24.30 0.96 7.51
CA GLY A 529 23.20 0.65 8.41
C GLY A 529 23.48 -0.59 9.27
N ASN A 530 23.89 -1.70 8.65
CA ASN A 530 24.13 -2.97 9.35
C ASN A 530 25.22 -2.87 10.43
N HIS A 531 26.27 -2.10 10.15
CA HIS A 531 27.44 -1.98 11.02
C HIS A 531 27.42 -0.73 11.92
N CYS A 532 26.29 -0.04 12.05
CA CYS A 532 26.15 1.19 12.82
C CYS A 532 26.22 0.95 14.34
N ILE A 533 27.19 1.56 15.04
CA ILE A 533 27.26 1.53 16.52
C ILE A 533 26.63 2.79 17.12
N GLY A 534 26.88 3.94 16.49
CA GLY A 534 26.51 5.24 17.02
C GLY A 534 26.68 6.33 15.96
N ALA A 535 26.39 7.57 16.33
CA ALA A 535 26.63 8.70 15.44
C ALA A 535 26.92 9.99 16.20
N LYS A 536 27.49 10.93 15.47
CA LYS A 536 27.66 12.32 15.90
C LYS A 536 26.75 13.22 15.10
N VAL A 537 25.98 14.06 15.79
CA VAL A 537 25.17 15.12 15.20
C VAL A 537 25.84 16.45 15.52
N ASN A 538 26.21 17.22 14.50
CA ASN A 538 26.90 18.51 14.63
C ASN A 538 28.16 18.40 15.54
N GLY A 539 28.89 17.28 15.40
CA GLY A 539 30.11 16.97 16.18
C GLY A 539 29.88 16.40 17.58
N ARG A 540 28.63 16.27 18.06
CA ARG A 540 28.30 15.73 19.39
C ARG A 540 27.79 14.29 19.31
N MET A 541 28.29 13.40 20.16
CA MET A 541 27.82 12.01 20.25
C MET A 541 26.36 11.96 20.69
N VAL A 542 25.54 11.21 19.96
CA VAL A 542 24.11 11.03 20.23
C VAL A 542 23.73 9.54 20.19
N PRO A 543 22.71 9.11 20.97
CA PRO A 543 22.24 7.73 20.92
C PRO A 543 21.53 7.44 19.58
N LEU A 544 21.52 6.17 19.16
CA LEU A 544 20.88 5.73 17.91
C LEU A 544 19.38 6.09 17.82
N LYS A 545 18.71 6.23 18.97
CA LYS A 545 17.29 6.62 19.09
C LYS A 545 17.04 8.11 18.83
N HIS A 546 18.08 8.94 18.82
CA HIS A 546 17.93 10.37 18.59
C HIS A 546 17.31 10.66 17.22
N GLN A 547 16.40 11.63 17.17
CA GLN A 547 15.69 12.01 15.96
C GLN A 547 16.42 13.16 15.26
N VAL A 548 16.66 13.00 13.96
CA VAL A 548 17.37 14.01 13.16
C VAL A 548 16.47 15.22 12.86
N SER A 549 17.06 16.42 12.90
CA SER A 549 16.40 17.68 12.61
C SER A 549 16.92 18.32 11.32
N ASN A 550 16.18 19.30 10.79
CA ASN A 550 16.60 20.02 9.59
C ASN A 550 17.92 20.77 9.81
N GLY A 551 18.87 20.55 8.92
CA GLY A 551 20.16 21.22 8.94
C GLY A 551 21.23 20.52 9.79
N ASP A 552 20.89 19.39 10.42
CA ASP A 552 21.86 18.61 11.16
C ASP A 552 22.90 17.97 10.23
N THR A 553 24.16 18.00 10.64
CA THR A 553 25.23 17.22 10.01
C THR A 553 25.42 15.92 10.79
N VAL A 554 25.17 14.78 10.15
CA VAL A 554 25.20 13.46 10.78
C VAL A 554 26.40 12.65 10.29
N GLU A 555 27.26 12.27 11.23
CA GLU A 555 28.39 11.37 11.00
C GLU A 555 28.09 10.03 11.67
N VAL A 556 28.01 8.94 10.89
CA VAL A 556 27.73 7.59 11.39
C VAL A 556 29.05 6.88 11.71
N LEU A 557 29.12 6.26 12.89
CA LEU A 557 30.26 5.47 13.35
C LEU A 557 29.95 3.98 13.14
N THR A 558 30.85 3.26 12.47
CA THR A 558 30.66 1.85 12.11
C THR A 558 31.70 0.93 12.77
N SER A 559 31.32 -0.34 13.00
CA SER A 559 32.23 -1.45 13.33
C SER A 559 31.93 -2.70 12.52
N PRO A 560 32.97 -3.43 12.10
CA PRO A 560 32.79 -4.73 11.45
C PRO A 560 32.13 -5.78 12.34
N GLY A 561 32.28 -5.69 13.68
CA GLY A 561 31.66 -6.63 14.63
C GLY A 561 30.22 -6.29 15.05
N GLN A 562 29.71 -5.12 14.66
CA GLN A 562 28.35 -4.71 15.00
C GLN A 562 27.37 -5.26 13.97
N SER A 563 26.22 -5.73 14.45
CA SER A 563 25.15 -6.25 13.60
C SER A 563 23.76 -5.82 14.07
N PRO A 564 22.75 -5.78 13.20
CA PRO A 564 21.38 -5.44 13.59
C PRO A 564 20.80 -6.43 14.60
N HIS A 565 20.15 -5.91 15.63
CA HIS A 565 19.39 -6.71 16.61
C HIS A 565 17.89 -6.43 16.50
N LYS A 566 17.05 -7.32 17.06
CA LYS A 566 15.58 -7.18 17.00
C LYS A 566 15.09 -5.83 17.55
N ASP A 567 15.74 -5.29 18.58
CA ASP A 567 15.39 -4.01 19.20
C ASP A 567 15.44 -2.83 18.22
N TRP A 568 16.27 -2.93 17.17
CA TRP A 568 16.35 -1.87 16.15
C TRP A 568 15.06 -1.73 15.35
N LEU A 569 14.20 -2.76 15.29
CA LEU A 569 12.88 -2.65 14.67
C LEU A 569 11.97 -1.66 15.41
N GLY A 570 12.15 -1.50 16.73
CA GLY A 570 11.42 -0.51 17.53
C GLY A 570 12.02 0.90 17.47
N ILE A 571 13.30 1.03 17.05
CA ILE A 571 14.00 2.31 16.93
C ILE A 571 13.86 2.89 15.53
N ALA A 572 14.01 2.05 14.50
CA ALA A 572 13.85 2.41 13.10
C ALA A 572 12.41 2.84 12.84
N ARG A 573 12.24 4.06 12.33
CA ARG A 573 10.93 4.62 12.00
C ARG A 573 10.56 4.39 10.54
N THR A 574 11.55 4.30 9.67
CA THR A 574 11.29 4.12 8.24
C THR A 574 11.03 2.66 7.92
N SER A 575 9.99 2.41 7.13
CA SER A 575 9.67 1.07 6.60
C SER A 575 10.84 0.46 5.84
N LYS A 576 11.63 1.28 5.13
CA LYS A 576 12.86 0.86 4.43
C LYS A 576 13.88 0.26 5.40
N ALA A 577 14.20 0.95 6.50
CA ALA A 577 15.15 0.45 7.48
C ALA A 577 14.59 -0.81 8.16
N GLN A 578 13.32 -0.81 8.57
CA GLN A 578 12.68 -1.97 9.19
C GLN A 578 12.71 -3.21 8.28
N ALA A 579 12.36 -3.07 7.00
CA ALA A 579 12.38 -4.16 6.04
C ALA A 579 13.80 -4.72 5.83
N ARG A 580 14.82 -3.85 5.74
CA ARG A 580 16.23 -4.26 5.62
C ARG A 580 16.73 -4.98 6.86
N ILE A 581 16.37 -4.48 8.06
CA ILE A 581 16.70 -5.12 9.34
C ILE A 581 16.02 -6.50 9.42
N ARG A 582 14.72 -6.60 9.09
CA ARG A 582 13.99 -7.88 9.04
C ARG A 582 14.64 -8.87 8.07
N ALA A 583 14.96 -8.43 6.86
CA ALA A 583 15.60 -9.27 5.85
C ALA A 583 16.96 -9.80 6.32
N TRP A 584 17.78 -8.94 6.95
CA TRP A 584 19.08 -9.32 7.49
C TRP A 584 18.95 -10.34 8.64
N ILE A 585 18.04 -10.09 9.59
CA ILE A 585 17.77 -11.03 10.70
C ILE A 585 17.30 -12.38 10.17
N LYS A 586 16.40 -12.39 9.17
CA LYS A 586 15.90 -13.61 8.54
C LYS A 586 17.00 -14.38 7.83
N SER A 587 17.90 -13.69 7.13
CA SER A 587 19.06 -14.31 6.48
C SER A 587 20.00 -14.96 7.49
N GLN A 588 20.29 -14.28 8.61
CA GLN A 588 21.14 -14.81 9.69
C GLN A 588 20.51 -16.01 10.40
N GLN A 589 19.21 -15.94 10.69
CA GLN A 589 18.46 -17.06 11.26
C GLN A 589 18.45 -18.25 10.32
N ARG A 590 18.29 -18.02 9.02
CA ARG A 590 18.33 -19.07 8.00
C ARG A 590 19.71 -19.72 7.93
N GLU A 591 20.78 -18.95 7.93
CA GLU A 591 22.16 -19.48 7.93
C GLU A 591 22.43 -20.36 9.17
N LYS A 592 22.04 -19.89 10.36
CA LYS A 592 22.12 -20.68 11.60
C LYS A 592 21.27 -21.94 11.54
N SER A 593 20.07 -21.85 10.97
CA SER A 593 19.14 -22.98 10.85
C SER A 593 19.64 -24.03 9.85
N VAL A 594 20.24 -23.60 8.73
CA VAL A 594 20.90 -24.50 7.77
C VAL A 594 22.09 -25.22 8.41
N ALA A 595 22.93 -24.49 9.15
CA ALA A 595 24.04 -25.08 9.89
C ALA A 595 23.57 -26.11 10.94
N LEU A 596 22.52 -25.77 11.71
CA LEU A 596 21.91 -26.66 12.69
C LEU A 596 21.28 -27.89 12.00
N GLY A 597 20.52 -27.69 10.93
CA GLY A 597 19.90 -28.76 10.14
C GLY A 597 20.94 -29.72 9.57
N ARG A 598 22.07 -29.19 9.08
CA ARG A 598 23.22 -30.00 8.62
C ARG A 598 23.79 -30.85 9.75
N GLN A 599 24.03 -30.26 10.93
CA GLN A 599 24.54 -31.01 12.09
C GLN A 599 23.57 -32.09 12.58
N LEU A 600 22.26 -31.79 12.59
CA LEU A 600 21.22 -32.74 12.98
C LEU A 600 21.15 -33.90 11.99
N LEU A 601 21.21 -33.59 10.69
CA LEU A 601 21.18 -34.57 9.63
C LEU A 601 22.42 -35.47 9.65
N GLU A 602 23.63 -34.89 9.75
CA GLU A 602 24.89 -35.64 9.85
C GLU A 602 24.91 -36.57 11.07
N ARG A 603 24.45 -36.08 12.23
CA ARG A 603 24.41 -36.86 13.47
C ARG A 603 23.48 -38.08 13.35
N GLN A 604 22.30 -37.91 12.75
CA GLN A 604 21.34 -39.00 12.60
C GLN A 604 21.71 -39.95 11.46
N LEU A 605 22.21 -39.45 10.33
CA LEU A 605 22.75 -40.29 9.25
C LEU A 605 23.86 -41.19 9.77
N ARG A 606 24.77 -40.65 10.60
CA ARG A 606 25.82 -41.45 11.23
C ARG A 606 25.25 -42.56 12.12
N ARG A 607 24.28 -42.24 12.99
CA ARG A 607 23.62 -43.23 13.84
C ARG A 607 22.89 -44.32 13.05
N TYR A 608 22.21 -43.94 11.96
CA TYR A 608 21.48 -44.88 11.09
C TYR A 608 22.43 -45.82 10.34
N LEU A 609 23.56 -45.29 9.85
CA LEU A 609 24.62 -46.08 9.21
C LEU A 609 25.32 -47.02 10.20
N ASP A 610 25.53 -46.58 11.45
CA ASP A 610 26.14 -47.38 12.52
C ASP A 610 25.22 -48.53 13.00
N HIS A 611 23.89 -48.33 13.08
CA HIS A 611 22.93 -49.34 13.57
C HIS A 611 22.56 -50.40 12.53
N ASN A 612 22.53 -50.07 11.23
CA ASN A 612 22.14 -51.01 10.17
C ASN A 612 23.32 -51.83 9.59
N GLY A 613 24.37 -52.03 10.38
CA GLY A 613 25.46 -52.97 10.05
C GLY A 613 26.29 -52.61 8.82
N HIS A 614 26.31 -51.35 8.38
CA HIS A 614 27.20 -50.89 7.31
C HIS A 614 28.58 -50.57 7.87
N ASN A 615 29.27 -51.60 8.37
CA ASN A 615 30.68 -51.53 8.67
C ASN A 615 31.46 -51.25 7.38
N GLY A 616 31.89 -50.01 7.19
CA GLY A 616 32.87 -49.61 6.19
C GLY A 616 32.33 -49.48 4.76
N GLN A 617 32.40 -48.24 4.24
CA GLN A 617 32.52 -47.95 2.81
C GLN A 617 31.38 -48.44 1.88
N LYS A 618 30.18 -47.88 2.03
CA LYS A 618 29.50 -47.36 0.83
C LYS A 618 29.43 -45.85 0.95
N ARG A 619 30.48 -45.18 0.47
CA ARG A 619 30.36 -43.76 0.10
C ARG A 619 29.31 -43.73 -0.99
N ILE A 620 28.11 -43.28 -0.66
CA ILE A 620 27.10 -42.91 -1.66
C ILE A 620 27.84 -42.05 -2.67
N SER A 621 27.84 -42.45 -3.94
CA SER A 621 28.52 -41.67 -4.97
C SER A 621 27.87 -40.28 -5.01
N THR A 622 28.64 -39.22 -5.30
CA THR A 622 28.10 -37.84 -5.36
C THR A 622 26.88 -37.75 -6.28
N ARG A 623 26.86 -38.60 -7.32
CA ARG A 623 25.78 -38.75 -8.29
C ARG A 623 24.52 -39.41 -7.71
N GLU A 624 24.64 -40.51 -6.97
CA GLU A 624 23.48 -41.15 -6.29
C GLU A 624 22.88 -40.28 -5.19
N TYR A 625 23.71 -39.48 -4.49
CA TYR A 625 23.22 -38.52 -3.51
C TYR A 625 22.37 -37.44 -4.18
N GLN A 626 22.81 -36.92 -5.32
CA GLN A 626 22.09 -35.89 -6.08
C GLN A 626 20.78 -36.42 -6.68
N GLU A 627 20.79 -37.61 -7.28
CA GLU A 627 19.57 -38.24 -7.84
C GLU A 627 18.50 -38.52 -6.77
N LYS A 628 18.92 -38.97 -5.57
CA LYS A 628 18.01 -39.20 -4.44
C LYS A 628 17.55 -37.91 -3.77
N LEU A 629 18.39 -36.88 -3.76
CA LEU A 629 18.05 -35.58 -3.22
C LEU A 629 16.96 -34.89 -4.05
N GLU A 630 17.00 -35.00 -5.39
CA GLU A 630 15.92 -34.51 -6.26
C GLU A 630 14.57 -35.17 -5.95
N TYR A 631 14.57 -36.49 -5.69
CA TYR A 631 13.36 -37.21 -5.28
C TYR A 631 12.80 -36.71 -3.94
N VAL A 632 13.67 -36.49 -2.94
CA VAL A 632 13.26 -35.95 -1.64
C VAL A 632 12.73 -34.50 -1.78
N LEU A 633 13.40 -33.68 -2.58
CA LEU A 633 12.96 -32.31 -2.85
C LEU A 633 11.58 -32.29 -3.53
N ALA A 634 11.33 -33.19 -4.48
CA ALA A 634 10.01 -33.35 -5.09
C ALA A 634 8.96 -33.87 -4.08
N ALA A 635 9.30 -34.84 -3.23
CA ALA A 635 8.37 -35.43 -2.24
C ALA A 635 7.91 -34.41 -1.19
N PHE A 636 8.80 -33.52 -0.74
CA PHE A 636 8.48 -32.45 0.21
C PHE A 636 8.08 -31.13 -0.46
N ASN A 637 7.99 -31.10 -1.79
CA ASN A 637 7.68 -29.91 -2.60
C ASN A 637 8.60 -28.71 -2.29
N LEU A 638 9.90 -28.97 -2.16
CA LEU A 638 10.93 -27.98 -1.86
C LEU A 638 11.83 -27.72 -3.08
N PRO A 639 12.17 -26.46 -3.38
CA PRO A 639 12.92 -26.08 -4.58
C PRO A 639 14.45 -26.23 -4.46
N SER A 640 15.04 -26.45 -3.27
CA SER A 640 16.50 -26.52 -3.11
C SER A 640 16.95 -27.25 -1.84
N GLU A 641 18.16 -27.82 -1.86
CA GLU A 641 18.80 -28.48 -0.70
C GLU A 641 18.92 -27.56 0.51
N GLU A 642 19.26 -26.29 0.29
CA GLU A 642 19.33 -25.31 1.38
C GLU A 642 17.99 -25.10 2.08
N GLN A 643 16.88 -25.15 1.33
CA GLN A 643 15.55 -25.04 1.92
C GLN A 643 15.18 -26.28 2.71
N LEU A 644 15.62 -27.46 2.27
CA LEU A 644 15.47 -28.70 3.03
C LEU A 644 16.25 -28.65 4.35
N LEU A 645 17.52 -28.23 4.31
CA LEU A 645 18.33 -28.08 5.51
C LEU A 645 17.76 -27.02 6.46
N ALA A 646 17.26 -25.90 5.93
CA ALA A 646 16.57 -24.89 6.72
C ALA A 646 15.28 -25.47 7.34
N ALA A 647 14.48 -26.23 6.60
CA ALA A 647 13.25 -26.84 7.09
C ALA A 647 13.51 -27.90 8.17
N LEU A 648 14.59 -28.69 8.03
CA LEU A 648 15.09 -29.60 9.07
C LEU A 648 15.55 -28.82 10.31
N GLY A 649 16.27 -27.71 10.12
CA GLY A 649 16.74 -26.84 11.20
C GLY A 649 15.60 -26.15 11.97
N TYR A 650 14.54 -25.74 11.29
CA TYR A 650 13.31 -25.22 11.90
C TYR A 650 12.40 -26.32 12.48
N GLY A 651 12.68 -27.60 12.17
CA GLY A 651 11.86 -28.73 12.61
C GLY A 651 10.52 -28.88 11.88
N GLN A 652 10.37 -28.27 10.70
CA GLN A 652 9.20 -28.45 9.84
C GLN A 652 9.16 -29.86 9.23
N ILE A 653 10.34 -30.42 8.95
CA ILE A 653 10.54 -31.80 8.51
C ILE A 653 11.35 -32.50 9.61
N THR A 654 10.97 -33.73 9.97
CA THR A 654 11.75 -34.52 10.93
C THR A 654 12.90 -35.23 10.21
N VAL A 655 14.05 -35.33 10.86
CA VAL A 655 15.22 -36.01 10.28
C VAL A 655 14.91 -37.48 9.97
N ASP A 656 14.03 -38.12 10.75
CA ASP A 656 13.61 -39.51 10.55
C ASP A 656 12.74 -39.67 9.28
N SER A 657 11.82 -38.72 9.03
CA SER A 657 11.03 -38.70 7.80
C SER A 657 11.92 -38.48 6.56
N PHE A 658 12.97 -37.66 6.68
CA PHE A 658 13.97 -37.53 5.62
C PHE A 658 14.71 -38.84 5.37
N ILE A 659 15.18 -39.53 6.42
CA ILE A 659 15.94 -40.79 6.30
C ILE A 659 15.08 -41.88 5.64
N GLN A 660 13.81 -42.01 6.02
CA GLN A 660 12.89 -42.97 5.42
C GLN A 660 12.71 -42.73 3.92
N VAL A 661 12.41 -41.48 3.51
CA VAL A 661 12.22 -41.15 2.09
C VAL A 661 13.53 -41.23 1.29
N PHE A 662 14.68 -40.94 1.92
CA PHE A 662 15.99 -40.94 1.27
C PHE A 662 16.57 -42.35 1.04
N PHE A 663 16.36 -43.28 1.97
CA PHE A 663 16.88 -44.66 1.86
C PHE A 663 15.85 -45.67 1.32
N GLU A 664 14.54 -45.43 1.50
CA GLU A 664 13.46 -46.32 1.05
C GLU A 664 12.44 -45.57 0.16
N PRO A 665 12.82 -45.19 -1.08
CA PRO A 665 11.91 -44.50 -2.00
C PRO A 665 10.73 -45.41 -2.37
N GLY A 666 9.50 -44.95 -2.07
CA GLY A 666 8.25 -45.66 -2.39
C GLY A 666 7.49 -46.28 -1.22
N LYS A 667 8.01 -46.21 0.02
CA LYS A 667 7.19 -46.42 1.21
C LYS A 667 6.73 -45.06 1.74
N GLU A 668 5.41 -44.88 1.87
CA GLU A 668 4.89 -43.79 2.68
C GLU A 668 5.52 -43.87 4.09
N PRO A 669 5.93 -42.75 4.69
CA PRO A 669 6.50 -42.76 6.02
C PRO A 669 5.51 -43.45 6.97
N GLU A 670 5.89 -44.60 7.53
CA GLU A 670 5.15 -45.19 8.63
C GLU A 670 5.22 -44.18 9.78
N GLU A 671 4.11 -43.50 10.06
CA GLU A 671 3.91 -42.78 11.31
C GLU A 671 4.29 -43.74 12.44
N GLU A 672 5.37 -43.44 13.16
CA GLU A 672 5.77 -44.23 14.31
C GLU A 672 4.56 -44.38 15.25
N LYS A 673 4.19 -45.64 15.46
CA LYS A 673 3.10 -46.12 16.30
C LYS A 673 3.31 -45.68 17.75
N GLY A 674 2.91 -44.44 18.05
CA GLY A 674 2.60 -43.94 19.39
C GLY A 674 1.10 -43.77 19.61
N VAL A 675 0.26 -44.38 18.78
CA VAL A 675 -1.21 -44.26 18.82
C VAL A 675 -1.83 -45.65 18.75
N ARG A 676 -1.82 -46.39 19.86
CA ARG A 676 -2.62 -47.63 20.01
C ARG A 676 -3.61 -47.59 21.17
N GLU A 677 -3.72 -46.48 21.90
CA GLU A 677 -4.76 -46.29 22.91
C GLU A 677 -5.96 -45.45 22.40
N ASP A 678 -5.81 -44.69 21.33
CA ASP A 678 -6.85 -43.76 20.84
C ASP A 678 -7.92 -44.38 19.91
N GLU A 679 -7.74 -45.60 19.40
CA GLU A 679 -8.77 -46.23 18.53
C GLU A 679 -10.01 -46.70 19.32
N LYS A 680 -9.85 -47.08 20.59
CA LYS A 680 -11.00 -47.34 21.48
C LYS A 680 -11.68 -46.05 21.93
N ALA A 681 -10.93 -44.95 22.07
CA ALA A 681 -11.49 -43.64 22.39
C ALA A 681 -12.28 -43.05 21.21
N ARG A 682 -11.84 -43.27 19.96
CA ARG A 682 -12.55 -42.80 18.76
C ARG A 682 -13.93 -43.43 18.57
N LYS A 683 -14.08 -44.75 18.81
CA LYS A 683 -15.38 -45.43 18.70
C LYS A 683 -16.40 -45.00 19.77
N LEU A 684 -15.95 -44.57 20.96
CA LEU A 684 -16.83 -44.04 21.99
C LEU A 684 -17.28 -42.58 21.74
N ILE A 685 -16.55 -41.84 20.89
CA ILE A 685 -16.86 -40.43 20.55
C ILE A 685 -17.89 -40.34 19.41
N GLU A 686 -17.87 -41.27 18.46
CA GLU A 686 -18.83 -41.26 17.32
C GLU A 686 -20.26 -41.64 17.72
N GLU A 687 -20.45 -42.50 18.73
CA GLU A 687 -21.80 -42.90 19.18
C GLU A 687 -22.45 -41.88 20.14
N GLY A 688 -21.65 -41.00 20.77
CA GLY A 688 -22.14 -39.93 21.67
C GLY A 688 -22.49 -38.60 20.97
N ALA A 689 -22.10 -38.42 19.71
CA ALA A 689 -22.13 -37.12 19.02
C ALA A 689 -23.45 -36.80 18.29
N GLN A 690 -24.53 -37.59 18.50
CA GLN A 690 -25.83 -37.35 17.85
C GLN A 690 -26.83 -36.50 18.66
N THR A 691 -26.51 -36.06 19.89
CA THR A 691 -27.49 -35.34 20.75
C THR A 691 -27.11 -33.91 21.19
N ARG A 692 -26.06 -33.29 20.65
CA ARG A 692 -25.74 -31.88 20.99
C ARG A 692 -25.39 -31.03 19.76
N LYS A 693 -26.39 -30.77 18.91
CA LYS A 693 -26.37 -29.61 18.00
C LYS A 693 -27.00 -28.43 18.73
N GLY A 694 -26.15 -27.59 19.31
CA GLY A 694 -26.50 -26.30 19.89
C GLY A 694 -25.23 -25.53 20.26
N GLU A 695 -24.90 -24.52 19.46
CA GLU A 695 -24.01 -23.40 19.80
C GLU A 695 -22.56 -23.74 20.23
N ALA A 696 -21.72 -24.16 19.28
CA ALA A 696 -20.26 -24.00 19.39
C ALA A 696 -19.61 -23.96 18.00
N SER A 697 -19.94 -22.94 17.21
CA SER A 697 -19.19 -22.57 16.01
C SER A 697 -18.44 -21.25 16.29
N LYS A 698 -17.14 -21.23 15.93
CA LYS A 698 -16.13 -20.16 16.15
C LYS A 698 -15.34 -20.23 17.46
N ALA A 699 -14.24 -20.98 17.45
CA ALA A 699 -13.07 -20.70 18.27
C ALA A 699 -11.80 -21.11 17.52
N SER A 700 -11.48 -20.32 16.50
CA SER A 700 -10.15 -20.23 15.89
C SER A 700 -9.88 -18.72 15.77
N TRP A 701 -8.65 -18.32 16.10
CA TRP A 701 -8.12 -16.94 16.21
C TRP A 701 -8.30 -16.26 17.59
N GLY A 702 -7.20 -16.18 18.35
CA GLY A 702 -7.05 -15.33 19.53
C GLY A 702 -6.93 -16.04 20.88
N ALA A 703 -5.97 -16.96 21.06
CA ALA A 703 -5.56 -17.32 22.43
C ALA A 703 -4.86 -16.10 23.07
N PRO A 704 -5.15 -15.72 24.33
CA PRO A 704 -4.61 -14.53 24.99
C PRO A 704 -3.16 -14.76 25.48
N VAL A 705 -2.30 -15.28 24.61
CA VAL A 705 -0.90 -15.62 24.92
C VAL A 705 0.01 -15.00 23.88
N LEU A 706 0.96 -14.22 24.37
CA LEU A 706 2.04 -13.59 23.63
C LEU A 706 3.26 -14.51 23.68
N VAL A 707 3.80 -14.85 22.52
CA VAL A 707 5.06 -15.60 22.42
C VAL A 707 6.12 -14.60 22.02
N GLY A 708 7.06 -14.29 22.93
CA GLY A 708 8.08 -13.27 22.68
C GLY A 708 7.53 -11.88 22.27
N GLY A 709 6.30 -11.54 22.68
CA GLY A 709 5.64 -10.26 22.36
C GLY A 709 4.78 -10.24 21.09
N GLU A 710 4.73 -11.33 20.31
CA GLU A 710 3.89 -11.41 19.10
C GLU A 710 2.55 -12.11 19.35
N ARG A 711 1.48 -11.58 18.73
CA ARG A 711 0.14 -12.18 18.65
C ARG A 711 0.03 -13.06 17.38
N ASN A 712 -0.96 -13.95 17.32
CA ASN A 712 -1.32 -14.77 16.14
C ASN A 712 -0.40 -15.96 15.79
N LEU A 713 0.19 -16.61 16.78
CA LEU A 713 0.78 -17.94 16.59
C LEU A 713 -0.24 -19.03 16.87
N LEU A 714 -0.09 -20.19 16.20
CA LEU A 714 -0.93 -21.36 16.46
C LEU A 714 -0.60 -21.88 17.87
N ILE A 715 -1.51 -21.64 18.83
CA ILE A 715 -1.30 -21.93 20.24
C ILE A 715 -2.35 -22.94 20.69
N SER A 716 -1.90 -23.98 21.38
CA SER A 716 -2.76 -24.96 22.08
C SER A 716 -2.38 -25.02 23.55
N PHE A 717 -3.32 -25.33 24.44
CA PHE A 717 -3.02 -25.54 25.86
C PHE A 717 -2.86 -27.03 26.16
N CYS A 718 -1.96 -27.37 27.07
CA CYS A 718 -1.84 -28.74 27.55
C CYS A 718 -3.08 -29.12 28.37
N ARG A 719 -3.69 -30.27 28.06
CA ARG A 719 -4.89 -30.77 28.75
C ARG A 719 -4.63 -31.19 30.20
N GLU A 720 -3.40 -31.58 30.52
CA GLU A 720 -3.03 -32.05 31.86
C GLU A 720 -2.87 -30.91 32.85
N CYS A 721 -2.26 -29.80 32.44
CA CYS A 721 -2.06 -28.66 33.34
C CYS A 721 -3.11 -27.55 33.16
N ASN A 722 -3.85 -27.51 32.04
CA ASN A 722 -4.88 -26.52 31.69
C ASN A 722 -4.58 -25.09 32.19
N ALA A 723 -3.43 -24.53 31.80
CA ALA A 723 -2.95 -23.26 32.36
C ALA A 723 -4.01 -22.14 32.29
N LEU A 724 -4.19 -21.42 33.39
CA LEU A 724 -5.17 -20.34 33.55
C LEU A 724 -4.51 -18.96 33.45
N TYR A 725 -5.32 -17.96 33.07
CA TYR A 725 -4.87 -16.57 32.99
C TYR A 725 -4.37 -16.08 34.35
N GLY A 726 -3.13 -15.60 34.38
CA GLY A 726 -2.42 -15.15 35.59
C GLY A 726 -1.42 -16.15 36.19
N GLU A 727 -1.42 -17.42 35.73
CA GLU A 727 -0.40 -18.40 36.13
C GLU A 727 0.90 -18.22 35.33
N ASP A 728 2.05 -18.54 35.93
CA ASP A 728 3.31 -18.60 35.19
C ASP A 728 3.27 -19.73 34.16
N ILE A 729 3.51 -19.37 32.89
CA ILE A 729 3.41 -20.26 31.74
C ILE A 729 4.72 -20.34 30.96
N LYS A 730 4.95 -21.51 30.35
CA LYS A 730 6.01 -21.78 29.38
C LYS A 730 5.46 -22.51 28.17
N GLY A 731 5.96 -22.18 26.99
CA GLY A 731 5.57 -22.83 25.74
C GLY A 731 6.56 -23.93 25.38
N ILE A 732 6.06 -25.03 24.84
CA ILE A 732 6.86 -26.08 24.20
C ILE A 732 6.52 -26.07 22.71
N ILE A 733 7.53 -25.99 21.85
CA ILE A 733 7.35 -26.09 20.40
C ILE A 733 6.98 -27.54 20.07
N THR A 734 5.75 -27.76 19.59
CA THR A 734 5.28 -29.07 19.15
C THR A 734 5.41 -29.24 17.65
N ARG A 735 5.72 -30.46 17.19
CA ARG A 735 5.77 -30.80 15.77
C ARG A 735 4.36 -30.75 15.18
N GLY A 736 4.06 -29.76 14.33
CA GLY A 736 2.82 -29.68 13.54
C GLY A 736 1.57 -29.11 14.23
N ARG A 737 1.56 -28.90 15.57
CA ARG A 737 0.41 -28.32 16.30
C ARG A 737 0.73 -26.97 16.96
N GLY A 738 1.79 -26.31 16.49
CA GLY A 738 2.22 -25.00 16.99
C GLY A 738 2.84 -25.06 18.38
N ILE A 739 2.59 -24.05 19.20
CA ILE A 739 3.15 -23.96 20.56
C ILE A 739 2.13 -24.52 21.54
N LYS A 740 2.53 -25.52 22.32
CA LYS A 740 1.73 -26.04 23.43
C LYS A 740 2.11 -25.31 24.71
N VAL A 741 1.16 -24.64 25.34
CA VAL A 741 1.38 -23.86 26.56
C VAL A 741 1.17 -24.77 27.77
N HIS A 742 2.17 -24.79 28.64
CA HIS A 742 2.21 -25.48 29.91
C HIS A 742 2.31 -24.47 31.06
N ARG A 743 1.85 -24.87 32.24
CA ARG A 743 2.21 -24.18 33.49
C ARG A 743 3.69 -24.43 33.77
N SER A 744 4.40 -23.44 34.30
CA SER A 744 5.84 -23.55 34.62
C SER A 744 6.17 -24.70 35.59
N SER A 745 5.20 -25.15 36.39
CA SER A 745 5.33 -26.26 37.35
C SER A 745 4.82 -27.62 36.81
N CYS A 746 4.59 -27.75 35.51
CA CYS A 746 4.05 -28.98 34.91
C CYS A 746 5.14 -30.06 34.79
N GLU A 747 4.86 -31.31 35.20
CA GLU A 747 5.81 -32.43 35.13
C GLU A 747 6.27 -32.73 33.70
N LEU A 748 5.35 -32.75 32.72
CA LEU A 748 5.69 -32.88 31.30
C LEU A 748 6.63 -31.79 30.78
N LEU A 749 6.56 -30.57 31.35
CA LEU A 749 7.47 -29.50 30.98
C LEU A 749 8.87 -29.76 31.54
N LEU A 750 8.97 -30.29 32.77
CA LEU A 750 10.23 -30.64 33.43
C LEU A 750 10.94 -31.82 32.74
N GLU A 751 10.18 -32.77 32.17
CA GLU A 751 10.72 -33.91 31.42
C GLU A 751 11.10 -33.57 29.97
N SER A 752 10.69 -32.40 29.48
CA SER A 752 10.90 -31.99 28.09
C SER A 752 12.25 -31.31 27.86
N ASP A 753 12.76 -31.42 26.63
CA ASP A 753 14.03 -30.81 26.21
C ASP A 753 13.98 -29.28 26.33
N VAL A 754 14.89 -28.72 27.15
CA VAL A 754 15.00 -27.28 27.44
C VAL A 754 15.20 -26.46 26.16
N GLN A 755 15.80 -27.03 25.12
CA GLN A 755 15.98 -26.36 23.83
C GLN A 755 14.67 -26.09 23.08
N ARG A 756 13.57 -26.75 23.47
CA ARG A 756 12.24 -26.57 22.88
C ARG A 756 11.34 -25.64 23.69
N HIS A 757 11.84 -25.12 24.80
CA HIS A 757 11.10 -24.17 25.64
C HIS A 757 11.15 -22.80 24.99
N ILE A 758 10.00 -22.15 24.96
CA ILE A 758 9.87 -20.77 24.49
C ILE A 758 9.15 -19.96 25.57
N ASP A 759 9.63 -18.74 25.77
CA ASP A 759 9.00 -17.82 26.73
C ASP A 759 7.68 -17.31 26.16
N VAL A 760 6.63 -17.52 26.94
CA VAL A 760 5.27 -17.11 26.63
C VAL A 760 4.72 -16.33 27.81
N SER A 761 3.90 -15.33 27.53
CA SER A 761 3.28 -14.47 28.54
C SER A 761 1.82 -14.27 28.22
N TRP A 762 1.02 -13.93 29.23
CA TRP A 762 -0.38 -13.60 29.02
C TRP A 762 -0.51 -12.22 28.35
N ASP A 763 -1.45 -12.10 27.43
CA ASP A 763 -1.78 -10.81 26.83
C ASP A 763 -2.64 -9.99 27.80
N GLU A 764 -2.11 -8.87 28.31
CA GLU A 764 -2.79 -8.01 29.28
C GLU A 764 -4.02 -7.29 28.70
N GLU A 765 -4.10 -7.14 27.37
CA GLU A 765 -5.25 -6.48 26.71
C GLU A 765 -6.37 -7.46 26.33
N ALA A 766 -6.12 -8.77 26.41
CA ALA A 766 -7.07 -9.79 25.98
C ALA A 766 -7.99 -10.24 27.12
N GLN A 767 -9.28 -10.49 26.81
CA GLN A 767 -10.25 -10.94 27.80
C GLN A 767 -9.97 -12.40 28.24
N PRO A 768 -9.96 -12.70 29.55
CA PRO A 768 -9.81 -14.06 30.05
C PRO A 768 -10.93 -14.98 29.57
N THR A 769 -10.58 -16.10 28.96
CA THR A 769 -11.55 -17.09 28.47
C THR A 769 -11.76 -18.19 29.51
N GLN A 770 -13.01 -18.62 29.73
CA GLN A 770 -13.31 -19.74 30.63
C GLN A 770 -12.75 -21.06 30.08
N ARG A 771 -12.15 -21.86 30.96
CA ARG A 771 -11.56 -23.18 30.63
C ARG A 771 -11.91 -24.22 31.68
N PRO A 772 -12.03 -25.50 31.29
CA PRO A 772 -12.27 -26.58 32.22
C PRO A 772 -11.02 -26.83 33.08
N VAL A 773 -11.22 -26.90 34.39
CA VAL A 773 -10.21 -27.30 35.37
C VAL A 773 -10.81 -28.36 36.27
N GLU A 774 -10.11 -29.48 36.40
CA GLU A 774 -10.51 -30.57 37.29
C GLU A 774 -9.94 -30.33 38.70
N ILE A 775 -10.83 -30.35 39.68
CA ILE A 775 -10.55 -30.17 41.11
C ILE A 775 -10.89 -31.48 41.81
N GLU A 776 -9.96 -32.01 42.60
CA GLU A 776 -10.18 -33.15 43.47
C GLU A 776 -10.41 -32.65 44.91
N VAL A 777 -11.51 -33.10 45.51
CA VAL A 777 -11.93 -32.74 46.86
C VAL A 777 -12.05 -34.02 47.69
N GLU A 778 -11.23 -34.13 48.73
CA GLU A 778 -11.35 -35.18 49.73
C GLU A 778 -12.29 -34.69 50.83
N CYS A 779 -13.32 -35.47 51.12
CA CYS A 779 -14.34 -35.11 52.11
C CYS A 779 -14.77 -36.31 52.94
N GLU A 780 -15.39 -36.05 54.09
CA GLU A 780 -16.09 -37.05 54.88
C GLU A 780 -17.37 -37.51 54.17
N ASP A 781 -17.70 -38.79 54.25
CA ASP A 781 -18.92 -39.35 53.66
C ASP A 781 -20.12 -39.11 54.61
N SER A 782 -20.61 -37.86 54.63
CA SER A 782 -21.76 -37.44 55.43
C SER A 782 -22.96 -37.02 54.55
N PRO A 783 -24.21 -37.25 55.00
CA PRO A 783 -25.40 -36.80 54.28
C PRO A 783 -25.37 -35.30 53.99
N GLY A 784 -25.60 -34.91 52.73
CA GLY A 784 -25.64 -33.51 52.31
C GLY A 784 -24.29 -32.88 51.93
N MET A 785 -23.18 -33.65 51.95
CA MET A 785 -21.86 -33.12 51.56
C MET A 785 -21.79 -32.65 50.11
N LEU A 786 -22.36 -33.40 49.17
CA LEU A 786 -22.42 -32.99 47.76
C LEU A 786 -23.17 -31.66 47.58
N ALA A 787 -24.30 -31.48 48.29
CA ALA A 787 -25.08 -30.26 48.23
C ALA A 787 -24.31 -29.06 48.80
N SER A 788 -23.54 -29.29 49.87
CA SER A 788 -22.69 -28.26 50.49
C SER A 788 -21.54 -27.85 49.57
N MET A 789 -20.83 -28.82 48.97
CA MET A 789 -19.76 -28.56 48.01
C MET A 789 -20.26 -27.86 46.73
N SER A 790 -21.37 -28.34 46.16
CA SER A 790 -22.00 -27.73 44.99
C SER A 790 -22.40 -26.28 45.25
N ARG A 791 -23.02 -26.01 46.41
CA ARG A 791 -23.37 -24.64 46.84
C ARG A 791 -22.13 -23.77 47.02
N ALA A 792 -21.06 -24.29 47.61
CA ALA A 792 -19.81 -23.55 47.78
C ALA A 792 -19.21 -23.10 46.43
N ILE A 793 -19.22 -23.99 45.42
CA ILE A 793 -18.74 -23.71 44.06
C ILE A 793 -19.67 -22.72 43.34
N SER A 794 -21.00 -22.91 43.41
CA SER A 794 -21.96 -21.97 42.79
C SER A 794 -21.88 -20.57 43.40
N HIS A 795 -21.66 -20.45 44.71
CA HIS A 795 -21.43 -19.16 45.37
C HIS A 795 -20.11 -18.49 44.96
N ALA A 796 -19.17 -19.21 44.35
CA ALA A 796 -17.98 -18.63 43.73
C ALA A 796 -18.26 -18.07 42.33
N SER A 797 -19.49 -18.17 41.83
CA SER A 797 -19.90 -17.76 40.47
C SER A 797 -19.20 -18.55 39.36
N VAL A 798 -18.85 -19.81 39.65
CA VAL A 798 -18.17 -20.73 38.73
C VAL A 798 -19.14 -21.84 38.32
N ASN A 799 -19.17 -22.18 37.03
CA ASN A 799 -20.02 -23.24 36.51
C ASN A 799 -19.37 -24.62 36.70
N ILE A 800 -20.18 -25.63 37.05
CA ILE A 800 -19.75 -27.02 37.19
C ILE A 800 -20.10 -27.76 35.89
N ALA A 801 -19.11 -28.24 35.16
CA ALA A 801 -19.28 -28.98 33.91
C ALA A 801 -19.59 -30.46 34.16
N SER A 802 -18.86 -31.10 35.07
CA SER A 802 -19.06 -32.50 35.43
C SER A 802 -18.66 -32.76 36.88
N VAL A 803 -19.26 -33.79 37.49
CA VAL A 803 -18.93 -34.24 38.85
C VAL A 803 -18.83 -35.75 38.85
N VAL A 804 -17.73 -36.27 39.39
CA VAL A 804 -17.51 -37.70 39.62
C VAL A 804 -17.26 -37.93 41.10
N LEU A 805 -18.07 -38.78 41.72
CA LEU A 805 -17.96 -39.12 43.14
C LEU A 805 -17.47 -40.54 43.29
N LYS A 806 -16.45 -40.73 44.11
CA LYS A 806 -15.92 -42.04 44.46
C LYS A 806 -15.91 -42.18 45.97
N LYS A 807 -16.64 -43.17 46.48
CA LYS A 807 -16.61 -43.54 47.90
C LYS A 807 -15.32 -44.31 48.18
N LEU A 808 -14.61 -43.93 49.24
CA LEU A 808 -13.44 -44.64 49.76
C LEU A 808 -13.85 -45.47 50.99
N PRO A 809 -13.09 -46.53 51.33
CA PRO A 809 -13.22 -47.23 52.61
C PRO A 809 -12.97 -46.28 53.79
N ALA A 810 -13.53 -46.61 54.97
CA ALA A 810 -13.37 -45.85 56.22
C ALA A 810 -14.13 -44.50 56.35
N GLY A 811 -15.22 -44.31 55.61
CA GLY A 811 -16.12 -43.15 55.81
C GLY A 811 -15.68 -41.86 55.12
N TYR A 812 -14.83 -41.98 54.09
CA TYR A 812 -14.36 -40.86 53.28
C TYR A 812 -14.86 -40.97 51.83
N GLY A 813 -14.91 -39.84 51.14
CA GLY A 813 -15.25 -39.73 49.73
C GLY A 813 -14.28 -38.81 49.00
N VAL A 814 -14.08 -39.09 47.72
CA VAL A 814 -13.35 -38.22 46.79
C VAL A 814 -14.33 -37.73 45.75
N ALA A 815 -14.43 -36.41 45.63
CA ALA A 815 -15.25 -35.74 44.65
C ALA A 815 -14.37 -35.01 43.64
N ARG A 816 -14.46 -35.40 42.36
CA ARG A 816 -13.81 -34.71 41.25
C ARG A 816 -14.81 -33.80 40.56
N PHE A 817 -14.56 -32.51 40.62
CA PHE A 817 -15.37 -31.49 39.97
C PHE A 817 -14.60 -30.92 38.78
N GLU A 818 -15.19 -30.99 37.59
CA GLU A 818 -14.72 -30.21 36.44
C GLU A 818 -15.44 -28.87 36.45
N VAL A 819 -14.70 -27.78 36.64
CA VAL A 819 -15.24 -26.43 36.77
C VAL A 819 -14.71 -25.51 35.67
N MET A 820 -15.55 -24.58 35.20
CA MET A 820 -15.19 -23.63 34.14
C MET A 820 -14.68 -22.32 34.74
N VAL A 821 -13.37 -22.11 34.69
CA VAL A 821 -12.69 -20.99 35.37
C VAL A 821 -11.93 -20.12 34.35
N ALA A 822 -11.95 -18.80 34.52
CA ALA A 822 -11.29 -17.86 33.61
C ALA A 822 -9.89 -17.43 34.11
N THR A 823 -9.76 -17.15 35.41
CA THR A 823 -8.51 -16.64 36.00
C THR A 823 -8.05 -17.47 37.20
N GLN A 824 -6.76 -17.39 37.56
CA GLN A 824 -6.24 -18.03 38.77
C GLN A 824 -6.97 -17.56 40.04
N LYS A 825 -7.32 -16.27 40.13
CA LYS A 825 -8.05 -15.69 41.27
C LYS A 825 -9.43 -16.32 41.46
N ASP A 826 -10.10 -16.70 40.37
CA ASP A 826 -11.39 -17.37 40.44
C ASP A 826 -11.24 -18.81 40.99
N LEU A 827 -10.17 -19.51 40.63
CA LEU A 827 -9.84 -20.82 41.18
C LEU A 827 -9.53 -20.74 42.69
N ASP A 828 -8.73 -19.76 43.10
CA ASP A 828 -8.37 -19.56 44.51
C ASP A 828 -9.61 -19.27 45.37
N ARG A 829 -10.58 -18.53 44.83
CA ARG A 829 -11.89 -18.29 45.48
C ARG A 829 -12.69 -19.59 45.65
N VAL A 830 -12.68 -20.47 44.66
CA VAL A 830 -13.34 -21.79 44.74
C VAL A 830 -12.67 -22.64 45.81
N PHE A 831 -11.34 -22.69 45.85
CA PHE A 831 -10.59 -23.44 46.85
C PHE A 831 -10.87 -22.94 48.27
N THR A 832 -10.84 -21.62 48.48
CA THR A 832 -11.12 -21.02 49.79
C THR A 832 -12.52 -21.36 50.29
N LYS A 833 -13.53 -21.35 49.39
CA LYS A 833 -14.91 -21.69 49.76
C LYS A 833 -15.13 -23.18 50.01
N LEU A 834 -14.48 -24.05 49.23
CA LEU A 834 -14.54 -25.50 49.43
C LEU A 834 -13.86 -25.88 50.75
N GLN A 835 -12.68 -25.35 51.04
CA GLN A 835 -11.97 -25.59 52.31
C GLN A 835 -12.74 -25.05 53.52
N GLY A 836 -13.51 -23.97 53.37
CA GLY A 836 -14.39 -23.44 54.42
C GLY A 836 -15.64 -24.29 54.69
N THR A 837 -15.93 -25.31 53.88
CA THR A 837 -17.09 -26.18 54.06
C THR A 837 -16.78 -27.27 55.08
N LYS A 838 -17.55 -27.33 56.18
CA LYS A 838 -17.40 -28.38 57.20
C LYS A 838 -17.51 -29.77 56.55
N GLY A 839 -16.54 -30.65 56.80
CA GLY A 839 -16.46 -31.99 56.23
C GLY A 839 -15.57 -32.11 54.98
N VAL A 840 -15.01 -31.00 54.45
CA VAL A 840 -13.96 -31.03 53.42
C VAL A 840 -12.60 -31.08 54.11
N LEU A 841 -11.76 -32.06 53.73
CA LEU A 841 -10.44 -32.29 54.32
C LEU A 841 -9.33 -31.68 53.47
N HIS A 842 -9.38 -31.92 52.16
CA HIS A 842 -8.38 -31.45 51.23
C HIS A 842 -9.00 -31.07 49.88
N VAL A 843 -8.45 -30.04 49.25
CA VAL A 843 -8.86 -29.58 47.92
C VAL A 843 -7.59 -29.38 47.11
N SER A 844 -7.48 -30.08 45.99
CA SER A 844 -6.33 -29.99 45.09
C SER A 844 -6.78 -29.91 43.64
N ARG A 845 -5.89 -29.44 42.77
CA ARG A 845 -6.09 -29.49 41.31
C ARG A 845 -5.59 -30.84 40.81
N SER A 846 -6.40 -31.53 39.99
CA SER A 846 -5.99 -32.78 39.34
C SER A 846 -4.74 -32.54 38.50
N GLY A 847 -3.70 -33.39 38.64
CA GLY A 847 -2.42 -33.24 37.94
C GLY A 847 -1.32 -32.47 38.69
N THR A 848 -1.58 -31.95 39.89
CA THR A 848 -0.51 -31.55 40.83
C THR A 848 -0.38 -32.61 41.92
N ASN A 849 0.59 -33.52 41.80
CA ASN A 849 0.95 -34.41 42.91
C ASN A 849 1.62 -33.57 44.01
N ALA A 850 0.80 -33.02 44.91
CA ALA A 850 1.27 -32.56 46.20
C ALA A 850 1.50 -33.80 47.11
N ARG A 851 2.61 -34.50 46.86
CA ARG A 851 3.28 -35.32 47.87
C ARG A 851 4.66 -34.73 48.11
N LYS A 852 4.70 -33.76 49.03
CA LYS A 852 5.87 -33.49 49.88
C LYS A 852 5.39 -33.37 51.32
#